data_AF-A0A327NJA8-F1
#
_entry.id   AF-A0A327NJA8-F1
#
_cell.length_a   1.000
_cell.length_b   1.000
_cell.length_c   1.000
_cell.angle_alpha   90.00
_cell.angle_beta   90.00
_cell.angle_gamma   90.00
#
_symmetry.space_group_name_H-M   'P 1'
#
loop_
_entity.id
_entity.type
_entity.pdbx_description
1 polymer ?
#
loop_
_entity_poly.entity_id
_entity_poly.type
_entity_poly.pdbx_seq_one_letter_code
_entity_poly.pdbx_strand_id
1 'polypeptide(L)'
;MGSAFSQTFTVSNGTDPSTFTLLSGSLPTGLTLASTGVLSGTPTQSGTFTLVVQGTDAGGCMNTGSTYTLTVGGLPPTLSGFAPTVSTVCTGQITTFTAIIGNVTGSYDFTLTNGTSTTTGTTSNTAFSQSWTAGGYGVQSFSLIISTNGSFATASTTLTVGAVISNAAINYWGGCISSDWQTASNWSKGHVPTASEDVALLASAPNQPILSSAGVANSVDVPASTTLTIGNSGNLTINGSGTANTGLRVTGTFQNSGQLTIDGTTTYGLLNVPGAPGGTVANSGTITVGSSASAGSYGVYNLSNFTNNSGGLIRIDRADEGLTNNNSGTFTNAGAITIGASALIGQFGLKNLSTFNNIAGSSIAIDRVGNTGLYNALPATFTNSSSITIGASASIGSYGLYNSAGGRFNNATGGQISITNSLSAGLYNTTSSIFSNSAVVTIGASGRAGQYGLHNAAGNFINTADGQVSINRASITGLYNSTGSGTITNSGTIAIGNLASVGQYGISSNGLFSNTTGGLVQIDNTSLAGYFNSSSSGSKVYNSGTLTIGASVSVGQYGIRNENIFDNELGGQIRIDRSTGTGLYTTGTFSNSANITIGASASVGQYGLQNIGTFTNSAKGQINIDNSSSVGLAHLAPSQFFPFTNSGTITIGANAAVGSIALSVSQLNTVFTNNAGGLITLARSTTVGLGNYLSTINNAGTIRVGTIAGVGQYGLQNELAYFNNLAGGIIYLDGTTDTGLLNKHGAFTNSSTILIGSISSVGATGVSNETALLNNSGCAALLKVVSDAVITNSASGTFTNTGTIIENAGGNSSISSNAGLVLNQNDGIFTTGTGPNTPLSITGTAPTVCSPANGSFTLTGLQANTTYSLSYTLNGTPTTVSPDPVSDANGQFTLSGLSGGVYIFSLSGSCVAEALPLSATLTSPEQLTITTQPAAMSVVCAGVSVYASIGLSGTSTSYQWYKDGVSLGISQTAVTLSLTNVQISDAGNYSVVATGDCNSATSTAFSLTVNLAPSLTVTANPSLTITSGNTVTLTVSGGINYTWTGNVQSATFTASPIITTTYSVTGNTSGCTSATSVTVTVNSATPTTMGFTGLATSVCSGNPVTFTATVGNVTGSYDYTLTNGSNSVNGSSNSTTFSQNWITSGSGLQTFTLTVNDNGASTTALTTLTVNALPSAAILTPTSTTLTCTTPSLSLTATGEVLTNGKTIAQVPPGLSVYQALIPSPLPRLVVPLRPVS
;
A
#
# COMPACT_ATOMS: atom_id res chain seq x y z
N MET A 1 -57.75 -61.77 89.01
CA MET A 1 -58.96 -60.99 89.35
C MET A 1 -59.92 -61.09 88.17
N GLY A 2 -61.24 -61.16 88.37
CA GLY A 2 -62.22 -61.10 87.28
C GLY A 2 -62.54 -62.39 86.52
N SER A 3 -62.09 -63.56 87.00
CA SER A 3 -62.41 -64.87 86.42
C SER A 3 -63.25 -65.70 87.39
N ALA A 4 -64.26 -66.43 86.92
CA ALA A 4 -65.16 -67.23 87.77
C ALA A 4 -64.46 -68.42 88.45
N PHE A 5 -64.96 -68.83 89.62
CA PHE A 5 -64.40 -69.86 90.49
C PHE A 5 -65.53 -70.61 91.23
N SER A 6 -65.35 -71.91 91.49
CA SER A 6 -66.30 -72.75 92.23
C SER A 6 -65.63 -74.02 92.77
N GLN A 7 -65.82 -74.35 94.06
CA GLN A 7 -65.30 -75.57 94.70
C GLN A 7 -66.18 -76.00 95.89
N THR A 8 -66.23 -77.30 96.21
CA THR A 8 -67.15 -77.86 97.23
C THR A 8 -66.43 -78.54 98.39
N PHE A 9 -66.92 -78.35 99.61
CA PHE A 9 -66.50 -79.03 100.85
C PHE A 9 -67.42 -80.22 101.19
N THR A 10 -66.91 -81.21 101.93
CA THR A 10 -67.64 -82.42 102.33
C THR A 10 -67.36 -82.79 103.80
N VAL A 11 -68.31 -83.46 104.46
CA VAL A 11 -68.14 -84.08 105.79
C VAL A 11 -67.96 -85.59 105.61
N SER A 12 -67.20 -86.23 106.49
CA SER A 12 -67.08 -87.69 106.57
C SER A 12 -67.49 -88.20 107.95
N ASN A 13 -68.08 -89.39 108.01
CA ASN A 13 -68.56 -90.08 109.22
C ASN A 13 -69.69 -89.36 110.01
N GLY A 14 -70.33 -88.33 109.44
CA GLY A 14 -71.55 -87.72 109.98
C GLY A 14 -72.84 -88.36 109.41
N THR A 15 -74.00 -87.98 109.98
CA THR A 15 -75.32 -88.34 109.46
C THR A 15 -75.91 -87.23 108.58
N ASP A 16 -76.42 -87.60 107.41
CA ASP A 16 -76.96 -86.63 106.43
C ASP A 16 -78.41 -86.22 106.72
N PRO A 17 -78.82 -84.98 106.32
CA PRO A 17 -78.03 -84.00 105.56
C PRO A 17 -77.04 -83.19 106.40
N SER A 18 -75.81 -83.08 105.91
CA SER A 18 -74.79 -82.17 106.46
C SER A 18 -74.95 -80.73 105.94
N THR A 19 -74.62 -79.73 106.78
CA THR A 19 -74.63 -78.29 106.44
C THR A 19 -73.30 -77.61 106.79
N PHE A 20 -72.96 -76.52 106.11
CA PHE A 20 -71.66 -75.85 106.22
C PHE A 20 -71.77 -74.35 106.52
N THR A 21 -70.84 -73.83 107.31
CA THR A 21 -70.69 -72.39 107.62
C THR A 21 -69.23 -71.96 107.59
N LEU A 22 -68.98 -70.69 107.27
CA LEU A 22 -67.65 -70.09 107.43
C LEU A 22 -67.47 -69.74 108.92
N LEU A 23 -66.58 -70.45 109.61
CA LEU A 23 -66.34 -70.28 111.04
C LEU A 23 -65.40 -69.10 111.33
N SER A 24 -64.38 -68.92 110.50
CA SER A 24 -63.45 -67.79 110.61
C SER A 24 -62.72 -67.51 109.29
N GLY A 25 -62.08 -66.34 109.20
CA GLY A 25 -61.46 -65.84 107.99
C GLY A 25 -62.40 -64.97 107.15
N SER A 26 -62.04 -64.74 105.88
CA SER A 26 -62.83 -63.91 104.95
C SER A 26 -62.71 -64.42 103.53
N LEU A 27 -63.78 -64.27 102.74
CA LEU A 27 -63.77 -64.61 101.32
C LEU A 27 -63.32 -63.38 100.49
N PRO A 28 -62.63 -63.57 99.36
CA PRO A 28 -62.40 -62.49 98.40
C PRO A 28 -63.73 -61.86 97.97
N THR A 29 -63.78 -60.53 97.85
CA THR A 29 -65.00 -59.84 97.41
C THR A 29 -65.46 -60.41 96.06
N GLY A 30 -66.71 -60.91 96.01
CA GLY A 30 -67.27 -61.62 94.87
C GLY A 30 -67.29 -63.15 94.97
N LEU A 31 -66.84 -63.75 96.08
CA LEU A 31 -67.03 -65.17 96.40
C LEU A 31 -67.94 -65.38 97.62
N THR A 32 -68.76 -66.44 97.60
CA THR A 32 -69.71 -66.81 98.65
C THR A 32 -69.70 -68.32 98.92
N LEU A 33 -69.81 -68.72 100.20
CA LEU A 33 -69.99 -70.11 100.61
C LEU A 33 -71.49 -70.39 100.88
N ALA A 34 -72.07 -71.34 100.15
CA ALA A 34 -73.41 -71.84 100.36
C ALA A 34 -73.47 -72.85 101.52
N SER A 35 -74.62 -72.96 102.18
CA SER A 35 -74.85 -73.90 103.30
C SER A 35 -74.75 -75.38 102.92
N THR A 36 -74.77 -75.71 101.62
CA THR A 36 -74.49 -77.03 101.05
C THR A 36 -73.00 -77.32 100.85
N GLY A 37 -72.10 -76.41 101.24
CA GLY A 37 -70.65 -76.58 101.18
C GLY A 37 -69.98 -76.05 99.91
N VAL A 38 -70.70 -75.39 98.99
CA VAL A 38 -70.13 -74.86 97.73
C VAL A 38 -69.64 -73.43 97.91
N LEU A 39 -68.34 -73.19 97.72
CA LEU A 39 -67.71 -71.87 97.65
C LEU A 39 -67.57 -71.45 96.18
N SER A 40 -68.28 -70.43 95.73
CA SER A 40 -68.27 -70.00 94.32
C SER A 40 -68.53 -68.50 94.09
N GLY A 41 -68.28 -68.04 92.86
CA GLY A 41 -68.49 -66.65 92.42
C GLY A 41 -67.39 -66.15 91.46
N THR A 42 -67.08 -64.86 91.47
CA THR A 42 -66.01 -64.23 90.68
C THR A 42 -65.25 -63.19 91.53
N PRO A 43 -64.00 -63.44 91.96
CA PRO A 43 -63.25 -62.50 92.80
C PRO A 43 -62.87 -61.22 92.06
N THR A 44 -63.45 -60.10 92.49
CA THR A 44 -63.16 -58.74 92.01
C THR A 44 -62.03 -58.05 92.78
N GLN A 45 -61.50 -58.71 93.81
CA GLN A 45 -60.43 -58.21 94.66
C GLN A 45 -59.18 -59.09 94.52
N SER A 46 -58.01 -58.49 94.29
CA SER A 46 -56.72 -59.17 94.37
C SER A 46 -56.21 -59.21 95.82
N GLY A 47 -55.52 -60.29 96.18
CA GLY A 47 -55.00 -60.50 97.54
C GLY A 47 -54.89 -61.99 97.90
N THR A 48 -54.55 -62.26 99.15
CA THR A 48 -54.49 -63.60 99.74
C THR A 48 -55.45 -63.67 100.91
N PHE A 49 -56.33 -64.67 100.91
CA PHE A 49 -57.47 -64.78 101.82
C PHE A 49 -57.45 -66.15 102.50
N THR A 50 -57.56 -66.17 103.83
CA THR A 50 -57.65 -67.40 104.62
C THR A 50 -59.07 -67.63 105.11
N LEU A 51 -59.48 -68.90 105.17
CA LEU A 51 -60.85 -69.31 105.52
C LEU A 51 -60.88 -70.66 106.23
N VAL A 52 -61.76 -70.80 107.24
CA VAL A 52 -61.98 -72.02 108.02
C VAL A 52 -63.47 -72.36 107.96
N VAL A 53 -63.80 -73.58 107.57
CA VAL A 53 -65.20 -74.04 107.37
C VAL A 53 -65.57 -75.04 108.45
N GLN A 54 -66.76 -74.88 109.04
CA GLN A 54 -67.37 -75.83 109.96
C GLN A 54 -68.48 -76.60 109.24
N GLY A 55 -68.55 -77.91 109.50
CA GLY A 55 -69.63 -78.79 109.06
C GLY A 55 -70.46 -79.26 110.26
N THR A 56 -71.77 -79.28 110.10
CA THR A 56 -72.76 -79.71 111.10
C THR A 56 -73.65 -80.79 110.49
N ASP A 57 -73.72 -81.96 111.13
CA ASP A 57 -74.51 -83.10 110.67
C ASP A 57 -75.99 -83.02 111.13
N ALA A 58 -76.82 -83.94 110.64
CA ALA A 58 -78.26 -83.98 110.95
C ALA A 58 -78.58 -84.32 112.42
N GLY A 59 -77.64 -84.93 113.15
CA GLY A 59 -77.71 -85.13 114.59
C GLY A 59 -77.35 -83.88 115.41
N GLY A 60 -76.89 -82.81 114.76
CA GLY A 60 -76.39 -81.59 115.40
C GLY A 60 -74.93 -81.67 115.84
N CYS A 61 -74.19 -82.73 115.45
CA CYS A 61 -72.77 -82.85 115.73
C CYS A 61 -71.98 -81.91 114.80
N MET A 62 -71.16 -81.03 115.39
CA MET A 62 -70.35 -80.05 114.67
C MET A 62 -68.88 -80.44 114.67
N ASN A 63 -68.20 -80.29 113.53
CA ASN A 63 -66.75 -80.43 113.44
C ASN A 63 -66.14 -79.37 112.50
N THR A 64 -64.91 -78.97 112.76
CA THR A 64 -64.24 -77.83 112.11
C THR A 64 -63.12 -78.33 111.21
N GLY A 65 -63.14 -77.93 109.94
CA GLY A 65 -62.10 -78.26 108.97
C GLY A 65 -60.81 -77.45 109.14
N SER A 66 -59.78 -77.83 108.40
CA SER A 66 -58.50 -77.11 108.35
C SER A 66 -58.64 -75.70 107.76
N THR A 67 -57.65 -74.83 108.02
CA THR A 67 -57.53 -73.52 107.36
C THR A 67 -57.12 -73.70 105.90
N TYR A 68 -57.89 -73.10 104.99
CA TYR A 68 -57.57 -72.99 103.57
C TYR A 68 -57.08 -71.58 103.23
N THR A 69 -56.29 -71.46 102.15
CA THR A 69 -55.74 -70.20 101.64
C THR A 69 -56.03 -70.07 100.15
N LEU A 70 -56.51 -68.89 99.73
CA LEU A 70 -56.93 -68.58 98.36
C LEU A 70 -56.30 -67.27 97.88
N THR A 71 -55.71 -67.26 96.68
CA THR A 71 -54.88 -66.14 96.19
C THR A 71 -55.34 -65.64 94.80
N VAL A 72 -55.36 -64.32 94.60
CA VAL A 72 -55.89 -63.66 93.38
C VAL A 72 -54.96 -62.53 92.91
N GLY A 73 -54.42 -62.64 91.68
CA GLY A 73 -53.52 -61.63 91.06
C GLY A 73 -54.20 -60.52 90.23
N GLY A 74 -53.42 -59.50 89.83
CA GLY A 74 -53.85 -58.27 89.14
C GLY A 74 -53.38 -58.10 87.68
N LEU A 75 -53.42 -56.87 87.15
CA LEU A 75 -53.12 -56.50 85.75
C LEU A 75 -51.73 -55.84 85.57
N PRO A 76 -51.13 -55.87 84.36
CA PRO A 76 -49.84 -55.26 84.08
C PRO A 76 -49.92 -53.75 83.75
N PRO A 77 -48.87 -52.96 84.06
CA PRO A 77 -48.82 -51.51 83.84
C PRO A 77 -48.70 -51.15 82.34
N THR A 78 -49.00 -49.90 82.00
CA THR A 78 -48.82 -49.33 80.66
C THR A 78 -48.07 -48.00 80.71
N LEU A 79 -47.38 -47.64 79.62
CA LEU A 79 -46.52 -46.46 79.55
C LEU A 79 -46.60 -45.83 78.16
N SER A 80 -46.68 -44.50 78.09
CA SER A 80 -46.75 -43.73 76.83
C SER A 80 -46.13 -42.34 76.96
N GLY A 81 -45.79 -41.71 75.83
CA GLY A 81 -45.35 -40.30 75.78
C GLY A 81 -43.98 -40.02 76.42
N PHE A 82 -43.09 -41.01 76.50
CA PHE A 82 -41.78 -40.85 77.15
C PHE A 82 -40.81 -39.96 76.33
N ALA A 83 -40.51 -38.77 76.85
CA ALA A 83 -39.60 -37.80 76.26
C ALA A 83 -38.97 -36.86 77.31
N PRO A 84 -37.79 -36.26 77.05
CA PRO A 84 -37.30 -35.14 77.84
C PRO A 84 -38.05 -33.84 77.48
N THR A 85 -38.23 -32.94 78.45
CA THR A 85 -38.84 -31.61 78.26
C THR A 85 -38.04 -30.71 77.33
N VAL A 86 -36.73 -30.92 77.24
CA VAL A 86 -35.85 -30.35 76.22
C VAL A 86 -34.95 -31.44 75.64
N SER A 87 -34.90 -31.53 74.31
CA SER A 87 -34.17 -32.58 73.57
C SER A 87 -32.65 -32.37 73.51
N THR A 88 -32.16 -31.19 73.92
CA THR A 88 -30.75 -30.80 73.90
C THR A 88 -30.39 -29.98 75.14
N VAL A 89 -29.25 -30.28 75.77
CA VAL A 89 -28.72 -29.57 76.97
C VAL A 89 -27.18 -29.59 76.98
N CYS A 90 -26.51 -28.74 77.76
CA CYS A 90 -25.08 -28.90 78.05
C CYS A 90 -24.82 -29.99 79.11
N THR A 91 -23.60 -30.53 79.18
CA THR A 91 -23.11 -31.27 80.36
C THR A 91 -23.31 -30.41 81.63
N GLY A 92 -23.88 -30.99 82.69
CA GLY A 92 -24.16 -30.31 83.97
C GLY A 92 -25.51 -29.56 84.04
N GLN A 93 -26.20 -29.34 82.92
CA GLN A 93 -27.58 -28.83 82.93
C GLN A 93 -28.59 -29.92 83.34
N ILE A 94 -29.76 -29.51 83.81
CA ILE A 94 -30.86 -30.42 84.20
C ILE A 94 -31.93 -30.39 83.10
N THR A 95 -32.32 -31.57 82.61
CA THR A 95 -33.56 -31.78 81.84
C THR A 95 -34.54 -32.61 82.68
N THR A 96 -35.83 -32.62 82.33
CA THR A 96 -36.83 -33.45 83.02
C THR A 96 -37.43 -34.43 82.02
N PHE A 97 -37.39 -35.72 82.33
CA PHE A 97 -38.08 -36.74 81.55
C PHE A 97 -39.52 -36.90 82.04
N THR A 98 -40.48 -36.90 81.11
CA THR A 98 -41.91 -37.04 81.39
C THR A 98 -42.51 -38.23 80.64
N ALA A 99 -43.52 -38.88 81.23
CA ALA A 99 -44.32 -39.94 80.60
C ALA A 99 -45.72 -40.05 81.24
N ILE A 100 -46.64 -40.76 80.61
CA ILE A 100 -47.96 -41.09 81.17
C ILE A 100 -48.01 -42.59 81.47
N ILE A 101 -48.29 -42.93 82.74
CA ILE A 101 -48.34 -44.29 83.27
C ILE A 101 -49.81 -44.69 83.55
N GLY A 102 -50.20 -45.85 83.05
CA GLY A 102 -51.54 -46.43 83.22
C GLY A 102 -51.50 -47.82 83.85
N ASN A 103 -52.70 -48.35 84.15
CA ASN A 103 -52.91 -49.67 84.78
C ASN A 103 -52.18 -49.90 86.13
N VAL A 104 -51.81 -48.83 86.84
CA VAL A 104 -51.21 -48.89 88.18
C VAL A 104 -52.23 -48.48 89.25
N THR A 105 -52.28 -49.22 90.36
CA THR A 105 -53.18 -48.93 91.50
C THR A 105 -52.36 -48.80 92.79
N GLY A 106 -51.93 -47.57 93.09
CA GLY A 106 -51.01 -47.27 94.20
C GLY A 106 -49.61 -46.92 93.69
N SER A 107 -48.59 -47.12 94.53
CA SER A 107 -47.19 -46.89 94.15
C SER A 107 -46.68 -47.92 93.14
N TYR A 108 -45.79 -47.46 92.27
CA TYR A 108 -45.01 -48.24 91.32
C TYR A 108 -43.52 -47.86 91.42
N ASP A 109 -42.66 -48.83 91.13
CA ASP A 109 -41.21 -48.59 91.00
C ASP A 109 -40.88 -48.16 89.58
N PHE A 110 -39.90 -47.28 89.42
CA PHE A 110 -39.36 -46.87 88.13
C PHE A 110 -37.84 -47.03 88.07
N THR A 111 -37.33 -47.15 86.84
CA THR A 111 -35.90 -47.18 86.51
C THR A 111 -35.70 -46.37 85.23
N LEU A 112 -35.11 -45.18 85.37
CA LEU A 112 -34.67 -44.35 84.25
C LEU A 112 -33.15 -44.54 84.06
N THR A 113 -32.72 -44.94 82.87
CA THR A 113 -31.30 -45.23 82.59
C THR A 113 -30.89 -44.83 81.18
N ASN A 114 -29.61 -44.44 81.01
CA ASN A 114 -28.96 -44.28 79.70
C ASN A 114 -27.95 -45.42 79.41
N GLY A 115 -27.97 -46.50 80.20
CA GLY A 115 -27.03 -47.62 80.12
C GLY A 115 -25.68 -47.40 80.83
N THR A 116 -25.32 -46.16 81.21
CA THR A 116 -24.09 -45.86 81.98
C THR A 116 -24.37 -45.21 83.33
N SER A 117 -25.56 -44.64 83.51
CA SER A 117 -26.10 -44.10 84.76
C SER A 117 -27.58 -44.47 84.87
N THR A 118 -28.05 -44.63 86.09
CA THR A 118 -29.41 -45.13 86.38
C THR A 118 -29.97 -44.42 87.61
N THR A 119 -31.22 -43.96 87.51
CA THR A 119 -32.02 -43.42 88.61
C THR A 119 -33.22 -44.34 88.82
N THR A 120 -33.33 -44.92 90.01
CA THR A 120 -34.49 -45.68 90.46
C THR A 120 -35.26 -44.92 91.54
N GLY A 121 -36.52 -45.27 91.71
CA GLY A 121 -37.35 -44.74 92.79
C GLY A 121 -38.76 -45.32 92.75
N THR A 122 -39.59 -44.92 93.71
CA THR A 122 -40.99 -45.34 93.81
C THR A 122 -41.88 -44.11 93.81
N THR A 123 -42.97 -44.12 93.04
CA THR A 123 -43.95 -43.02 92.97
C THR A 123 -45.35 -43.53 92.64
N SER A 124 -46.37 -42.71 92.82
CA SER A 124 -47.79 -43.07 92.60
C SER A 124 -48.52 -42.16 91.60
N ASN A 125 -47.81 -41.19 91.00
CA ASN A 125 -48.40 -40.26 90.03
C ASN A 125 -48.55 -40.89 88.64
N THR A 126 -49.72 -40.77 88.01
CA THR A 126 -49.94 -41.22 86.62
C THR A 126 -49.22 -40.33 85.59
N ALA A 127 -48.93 -39.07 85.94
CA ALA A 127 -47.98 -38.23 85.23
C ALA A 127 -46.57 -38.43 85.81
N PHE A 128 -45.75 -39.24 85.13
CA PHE A 128 -44.36 -39.43 85.50
C PHE A 128 -43.54 -38.16 85.15
N SER A 129 -42.66 -37.76 86.06
CA SER A 129 -41.75 -36.62 85.90
C SER A 129 -40.49 -36.86 86.73
N GLN A 130 -39.32 -36.93 86.09
CA GLN A 130 -38.03 -37.17 86.74
C GLN A 130 -36.95 -36.26 86.16
N SER A 131 -36.37 -35.40 86.99
CA SER A 131 -35.23 -34.56 86.64
C SER A 131 -33.95 -35.39 86.48
N TRP A 132 -33.11 -35.00 85.53
CA TRP A 132 -31.86 -35.66 85.19
C TRP A 132 -30.77 -34.63 84.88
N THR A 133 -29.68 -34.64 85.65
CA THR A 133 -28.49 -33.83 85.36
C THR A 133 -27.66 -34.51 84.27
N ALA A 134 -27.46 -33.84 83.14
CA ALA A 134 -26.81 -34.41 81.97
C ALA A 134 -25.30 -34.62 82.19
N GLY A 135 -24.88 -35.88 82.36
CA GLY A 135 -23.48 -36.30 82.28
C GLY A 135 -23.06 -36.67 80.85
N GLY A 136 -21.76 -36.72 80.58
CA GLY A 136 -21.21 -37.11 79.27
C GLY A 136 -21.44 -36.08 78.16
N TYR A 137 -21.36 -36.55 76.91
CA TYR A 137 -21.54 -35.76 75.70
C TYR A 137 -22.08 -36.62 74.53
N GLY A 138 -22.61 -35.98 73.49
CA GLY A 138 -23.21 -36.64 72.32
C GLY A 138 -24.69 -36.99 72.49
N VAL A 139 -25.27 -37.69 71.50
CA VAL A 139 -26.64 -38.20 71.58
C VAL A 139 -26.65 -39.45 72.46
N GLN A 140 -27.48 -39.44 73.50
CA GLN A 140 -27.63 -40.52 74.47
C GLN A 140 -29.03 -41.11 74.38
N SER A 141 -29.12 -42.43 74.34
CA SER A 141 -30.39 -43.17 74.38
C SER A 141 -30.79 -43.44 75.82
N PHE A 142 -32.03 -43.06 76.17
CA PHE A 142 -32.63 -43.26 77.48
C PHE A 142 -33.72 -44.32 77.42
N SER A 143 -33.88 -45.06 78.51
CA SER A 143 -34.93 -46.06 78.71
C SER A 143 -35.59 -45.84 80.07
N LEU A 144 -36.92 -45.86 80.10
CA LEU A 144 -37.73 -45.81 81.31
C LEU A 144 -38.49 -47.14 81.45
N ILE A 145 -38.22 -47.86 82.53
CA ILE A 145 -38.89 -49.10 82.92
C ILE A 145 -39.75 -48.81 84.15
N ILE A 146 -40.98 -49.29 84.16
CA ILE A 146 -41.93 -49.24 85.30
C ILE A 146 -42.23 -50.66 85.77
N SER A 147 -42.34 -50.87 87.08
CA SER A 147 -42.63 -52.16 87.71
C SER A 147 -43.71 -52.04 88.79
N THR A 148 -44.67 -52.97 88.78
CA THR A 148 -45.70 -53.15 89.81
C THR A 148 -46.02 -54.62 90.00
N ASN A 149 -45.97 -55.13 91.24
CA ASN A 149 -46.48 -56.47 91.60
C ASN A 149 -45.97 -57.61 90.68
N GLY A 150 -44.73 -57.53 90.20
CA GLY A 150 -44.10 -58.50 89.30
C GLY A 150 -44.38 -58.33 87.80
N SER A 151 -45.13 -57.30 87.39
CA SER A 151 -45.37 -56.93 85.99
C SER A 151 -44.66 -55.61 85.64
N PHE A 152 -44.19 -55.48 84.39
CA PHE A 152 -43.38 -54.32 83.97
C PHE A 152 -43.74 -53.78 82.57
N ALA A 153 -43.39 -52.52 82.31
CA ALA A 153 -43.54 -51.84 81.02
C ALA A 153 -42.34 -50.93 80.74
N THR A 154 -41.95 -50.75 79.47
CA THR A 154 -40.73 -50.04 79.06
C THR A 154 -40.95 -49.18 77.81
N ALA A 155 -40.32 -48.00 77.74
CA ALA A 155 -40.09 -47.28 76.48
C ALA A 155 -38.74 -46.55 76.49
N SER A 156 -38.30 -46.11 75.30
CA SER A 156 -37.03 -45.40 75.10
C SER A 156 -37.20 -44.08 74.35
N THR A 157 -36.22 -43.19 74.49
CA THR A 157 -36.16 -41.85 73.87
C THR A 157 -34.69 -41.40 73.76
N THR A 158 -34.39 -40.21 73.24
CA THR A 158 -33.02 -39.68 73.15
C THR A 158 -32.88 -38.27 73.72
N LEU A 159 -31.66 -37.93 74.16
CA LEU A 159 -31.24 -36.61 74.64
C LEU A 159 -29.87 -36.27 74.04
N THR A 160 -29.70 -35.06 73.52
CA THR A 160 -28.40 -34.58 73.02
C THR A 160 -27.67 -33.78 74.10
N VAL A 161 -26.47 -34.19 74.48
CA VAL A 161 -25.66 -33.50 75.49
C VAL A 161 -24.44 -32.82 74.85
N GLY A 162 -24.43 -31.49 74.84
CA GLY A 162 -23.30 -30.68 74.38
C GLY A 162 -22.17 -30.66 75.41
N ALA A 163 -20.93 -30.87 74.96
CA ALA A 163 -19.77 -30.96 75.84
C ALA A 163 -19.38 -29.59 76.43
N VAL A 164 -19.14 -29.53 77.75
CA VAL A 164 -18.49 -28.37 78.39
C VAL A 164 -17.03 -28.70 78.66
N ILE A 165 -16.11 -28.07 77.92
CA ILE A 165 -14.66 -28.21 78.16
C ILE A 165 -14.19 -27.08 79.08
N SER A 166 -13.84 -27.41 80.32
CA SER A 166 -13.30 -26.47 81.30
C SER A 166 -11.79 -26.23 81.07
N ASN A 167 -11.44 -25.42 80.07
CA ASN A 167 -10.11 -24.84 79.91
C ASN A 167 -10.09 -23.43 80.53
N ALA A 168 -9.08 -23.10 81.32
CA ALA A 168 -8.95 -21.79 81.94
C ALA A 168 -8.57 -20.69 80.91
N ALA A 169 -7.84 -21.04 79.86
CA ALA A 169 -7.37 -20.08 78.85
C ALA A 169 -8.49 -19.73 77.84
N ILE A 170 -8.99 -20.74 77.13
CA ILE A 170 -9.88 -20.57 75.97
C ILE A 170 -11.36 -20.57 76.41
N ASN A 171 -12.14 -19.60 75.93
CA ASN A 171 -13.61 -19.59 76.08
C ASN A 171 -14.23 -20.34 74.88
N TYR A 172 -14.76 -21.54 75.12
CA TYR A 172 -15.31 -22.39 74.06
C TYR A 172 -16.78 -22.08 73.77
N TRP A 173 -17.16 -22.05 72.50
CA TRP A 173 -18.56 -22.07 72.10
C TRP A 173 -19.12 -23.49 72.16
N GLY A 174 -20.00 -23.72 73.13
CA GLY A 174 -20.79 -24.96 73.27
C GLY A 174 -22.16 -24.90 72.58
N GLY A 175 -22.73 -23.72 72.35
CA GLY A 175 -23.92 -23.53 71.52
C GLY A 175 -25.20 -24.24 72.00
N CYS A 176 -25.35 -24.52 73.29
CA CYS A 176 -26.47 -25.34 73.81
C CYS A 176 -27.84 -24.65 73.76
N ILE A 177 -27.90 -23.31 73.75
CA ILE A 177 -29.14 -22.53 73.93
C ILE A 177 -29.64 -21.93 72.61
N SER A 178 -28.74 -21.34 71.82
CA SER A 178 -29.09 -20.60 70.61
C SER A 178 -27.89 -20.52 69.65
N SER A 179 -28.11 -20.01 68.44
CA SER A 179 -27.04 -19.60 67.53
C SER A 179 -26.51 -18.18 67.80
N ASP A 180 -27.11 -17.40 68.70
CA ASP A 180 -26.73 -16.00 68.93
C ASP A 180 -25.43 -15.89 69.75
N TRP A 181 -24.43 -15.21 69.18
CA TRP A 181 -23.13 -14.94 69.82
C TRP A 181 -23.25 -14.26 71.20
N GLN A 182 -24.25 -13.39 71.37
CA GLN A 182 -24.44 -12.60 72.60
C GLN A 182 -25.10 -13.39 73.73
N THR A 183 -25.59 -14.60 73.47
CA THR A 183 -26.19 -15.46 74.48
C THR A 183 -25.08 -16.07 75.35
N ALA A 184 -24.80 -15.41 76.49
CA ALA A 184 -23.76 -15.77 77.46
C ALA A 184 -23.68 -17.26 77.83
N SER A 185 -24.82 -17.94 77.91
CA SER A 185 -24.91 -19.38 78.25
C SER A 185 -24.50 -20.34 77.13
N ASN A 186 -24.16 -19.86 75.93
CA ASN A 186 -23.51 -20.67 74.89
C ASN A 186 -21.99 -20.82 75.09
N TRP A 187 -21.39 -20.05 76.01
CA TRP A 187 -19.95 -19.94 76.23
C TRP A 187 -19.49 -20.71 77.47
N SER A 188 -18.34 -21.40 77.39
CA SER A 188 -17.85 -22.27 78.48
C SER A 188 -17.43 -21.51 79.75
N LYS A 189 -17.13 -20.22 79.64
CA LYS A 189 -16.91 -19.32 80.79
C LYS A 189 -18.19 -18.61 81.28
N GLY A 190 -19.36 -18.95 80.74
CA GLY A 190 -20.66 -18.42 81.16
C GLY A 190 -20.92 -16.94 80.82
N HIS A 191 -20.07 -16.31 80.02
CA HIS A 191 -20.21 -14.93 79.56
C HIS A 191 -19.69 -14.77 78.12
N VAL A 192 -20.18 -13.72 77.45
CA VAL A 192 -19.76 -13.34 76.09
C VAL A 192 -18.27 -12.95 76.12
N PRO A 193 -17.44 -13.42 75.17
CA PRO A 193 -16.01 -13.16 75.14
C PRO A 193 -15.63 -11.67 75.17
N THR A 194 -14.51 -11.40 75.83
CA THR A 194 -13.87 -10.09 75.88
C THR A 194 -12.70 -9.98 74.90
N ALA A 195 -12.25 -8.75 74.60
CA ALA A 195 -11.14 -8.50 73.67
C ALA A 195 -9.78 -9.07 74.13
N SER A 196 -9.69 -9.56 75.37
CA SER A 196 -8.52 -10.20 75.97
C SER A 196 -8.58 -11.73 75.99
N GLU A 197 -9.58 -12.35 75.35
CA GLU A 197 -9.81 -13.81 75.43
C GLU A 197 -9.74 -14.52 74.07
N ASP A 198 -9.02 -15.64 74.06
CA ASP A 198 -9.05 -16.59 72.94
C ASP A 198 -10.34 -17.40 72.98
N VAL A 199 -10.96 -17.58 71.82
CA VAL A 199 -12.20 -18.34 71.66
C VAL A 199 -12.04 -19.44 70.63
N ALA A 200 -12.75 -20.56 70.83
CA ALA A 200 -12.74 -21.66 69.87
C ALA A 200 -14.11 -22.35 69.80
N LEU A 201 -14.46 -22.83 68.62
CA LEU A 201 -15.70 -23.59 68.41
C LEU A 201 -15.55 -25.07 68.81
N LEU A 202 -16.65 -25.71 69.23
CA LEU A 202 -16.72 -27.15 69.45
C LEU A 202 -17.40 -27.84 68.27
N ALA A 203 -16.75 -28.88 67.72
CA ALA A 203 -17.27 -29.69 66.61
C ALA A 203 -18.59 -30.43 66.92
N SER A 204 -19.00 -30.48 68.19
CA SER A 204 -20.25 -31.07 68.67
C SER A 204 -21.28 -30.04 69.15
N ALA A 205 -21.07 -28.74 68.93
CA ALA A 205 -22.02 -27.69 69.31
C ALA A 205 -23.32 -27.79 68.48
N PRO A 206 -24.50 -27.98 69.09
CA PRO A 206 -25.74 -28.25 68.38
C PRO A 206 -26.29 -27.01 67.64
N ASN A 207 -25.96 -25.80 68.12
CA ASN A 207 -26.13 -24.56 67.36
C ASN A 207 -24.76 -23.98 67.01
N GLN A 208 -24.62 -23.51 65.76
CA GLN A 208 -23.42 -22.83 65.28
C GLN A 208 -23.59 -21.30 65.41
N PRO A 209 -22.52 -20.54 65.72
CA PRO A 209 -22.63 -19.12 66.04
C PRO A 209 -22.96 -18.22 64.85
N ILE A 210 -23.82 -17.24 65.11
CA ILE A 210 -24.21 -16.15 64.22
C ILE A 210 -24.04 -14.84 65.00
N LEU A 211 -23.18 -13.94 64.51
CA LEU A 211 -23.12 -12.56 64.99
C LEU A 211 -24.17 -11.72 64.27
N SER A 212 -25.17 -11.26 65.01
CA SER A 212 -26.20 -10.30 64.59
C SER A 212 -25.84 -8.84 64.93
N SER A 213 -24.83 -8.66 65.77
CA SER A 213 -24.39 -7.39 66.38
C SER A 213 -22.88 -7.43 66.66
N ALA A 214 -22.35 -6.49 67.46
CA ALA A 214 -20.91 -6.35 67.69
C ALA A 214 -20.37 -7.35 68.75
N GLY A 215 -19.39 -8.17 68.37
CA GLY A 215 -18.63 -9.07 69.25
C GLY A 215 -17.11 -8.80 69.19
N VAL A 216 -16.39 -9.24 70.22
CA VAL A 216 -14.93 -9.04 70.35
C VAL A 216 -14.22 -10.33 70.79
N ALA A 217 -12.93 -10.46 70.48
CA ALA A 217 -12.04 -11.54 70.95
C ALA A 217 -10.55 -11.11 70.89
N ASN A 218 -9.65 -11.86 71.55
CA ASN A 218 -8.20 -11.80 71.31
C ASN A 218 -7.82 -12.64 70.08
N SER A 219 -8.37 -13.85 69.96
CA SER A 219 -8.30 -14.68 68.75
C SER A 219 -9.49 -15.63 68.65
N VAL A 220 -9.70 -16.22 67.46
CA VAL A 220 -10.82 -17.08 67.12
C VAL A 220 -10.32 -18.31 66.34
N ASP A 221 -10.58 -19.52 66.83
CA ASP A 221 -10.33 -20.78 66.11
C ASP A 221 -11.64 -21.46 65.70
N VAL A 222 -11.77 -21.75 64.39
CA VAL A 222 -12.92 -22.39 63.75
C VAL A 222 -12.51 -23.80 63.28
N PRO A 223 -12.52 -24.83 64.16
CA PRO A 223 -12.21 -26.21 63.81
C PRO A 223 -13.09 -26.80 62.69
N ALA A 224 -12.58 -27.84 62.03
CA ALA A 224 -13.29 -28.60 61.01
C ALA A 224 -14.69 -29.05 61.47
N SER A 225 -15.62 -29.13 60.53
CA SER A 225 -17.06 -29.37 60.76
C SER A 225 -17.82 -28.28 61.55
N THR A 226 -17.19 -27.19 61.99
CA THR A 226 -17.88 -26.02 62.58
C THR A 226 -18.12 -24.92 61.54
N THR A 227 -19.04 -24.00 61.82
CA THR A 227 -19.32 -22.80 61.00
C THR A 227 -19.40 -21.56 61.88
N LEU A 228 -18.62 -20.53 61.57
CA LEU A 228 -18.77 -19.20 62.13
C LEU A 228 -19.45 -18.27 61.11
N THR A 229 -20.55 -17.61 61.51
CA THR A 229 -21.29 -16.68 60.65
C THR A 229 -21.29 -15.27 61.23
N ILE A 230 -20.99 -14.25 60.41
CA ILE A 230 -21.26 -12.84 60.70
C ILE A 230 -22.39 -12.39 59.77
N GLY A 231 -23.57 -12.09 60.31
CA GLY A 231 -24.71 -11.58 59.56
C GLY A 231 -24.53 -10.12 59.14
N ASN A 232 -25.42 -9.60 58.30
CA ASN A 232 -25.26 -8.29 57.65
C ASN A 232 -25.09 -7.10 58.62
N SER A 233 -25.63 -7.19 59.84
CA SER A 233 -25.50 -6.18 60.91
C SER A 233 -24.46 -6.56 61.99
N GLY A 234 -23.83 -7.73 61.86
CA GLY A 234 -22.80 -8.21 62.75
C GLY A 234 -21.44 -7.55 62.51
N ASN A 235 -20.67 -7.40 63.58
CA ASN A 235 -19.28 -6.96 63.52
C ASN A 235 -18.44 -7.84 64.48
N LEU A 236 -17.33 -8.40 64.01
CA LEU A 236 -16.36 -9.10 64.85
C LEU A 236 -15.04 -8.33 64.85
N THR A 237 -14.55 -7.93 66.03
CA THR A 237 -13.23 -7.31 66.19
C THR A 237 -12.28 -8.23 66.96
N ILE A 238 -11.16 -8.57 66.35
CA ILE A 238 -10.12 -9.45 66.91
C ILE A 238 -8.86 -8.62 67.13
N ASN A 239 -8.38 -8.55 68.38
CA ASN A 239 -7.35 -7.61 68.82
C ASN A 239 -6.07 -8.27 69.37
N GLY A 240 -5.66 -9.41 68.82
CA GLY A 240 -4.46 -10.12 69.28
C GLY A 240 -4.17 -11.42 68.52
N SER A 241 -3.58 -12.40 69.20
CA SER A 241 -3.30 -13.72 68.64
C SER A 241 -3.27 -14.79 69.72
N GLY A 242 -3.79 -15.97 69.38
CA GLY A 242 -3.79 -17.16 70.22
C GLY A 242 -3.18 -18.35 69.48
N THR A 243 -3.97 -19.41 69.27
CA THR A 243 -3.54 -20.66 68.63
C THR A 243 -2.76 -20.40 67.33
N ALA A 244 -1.52 -20.91 67.27
CA ALA A 244 -0.62 -20.76 66.13
C ALA A 244 -0.37 -19.29 65.69
N ASN A 245 -0.25 -18.36 66.64
CA ASN A 245 0.07 -16.94 66.40
C ASN A 245 -0.88 -16.25 65.40
N THR A 246 -2.16 -16.63 65.49
CA THR A 246 -3.20 -16.26 64.52
C THR A 246 -4.32 -15.45 65.19
N GLY A 247 -4.87 -14.47 64.48
CA GLY A 247 -6.11 -13.76 64.86
C GLY A 247 -7.36 -14.58 64.58
N LEU A 248 -7.67 -14.86 63.31
CA LEU A 248 -8.75 -15.78 62.89
C LEU A 248 -8.17 -17.02 62.19
N ARG A 249 -8.30 -18.18 62.83
CA ARG A 249 -7.92 -19.48 62.27
C ARG A 249 -9.16 -20.21 61.77
N VAL A 250 -9.16 -20.60 60.50
CA VAL A 250 -10.27 -21.31 59.85
C VAL A 250 -9.82 -22.67 59.36
N THR A 251 -10.47 -23.73 59.83
CA THR A 251 -10.31 -25.11 59.32
C THR A 251 -11.66 -25.80 59.05
N GLY A 252 -12.76 -25.25 59.60
CA GLY A 252 -14.14 -25.47 59.18
C GLY A 252 -14.61 -24.36 58.21
N THR A 253 -15.82 -23.83 58.42
CA THR A 253 -16.40 -22.80 57.55
C THR A 253 -16.47 -21.44 58.23
N PHE A 254 -16.11 -20.37 57.52
CA PHE A 254 -16.33 -18.99 57.94
C PHE A 254 -17.14 -18.23 56.87
N GLN A 255 -18.27 -17.65 57.28
CA GLN A 255 -19.16 -16.87 56.42
C GLN A 255 -19.28 -15.44 56.97
N ASN A 256 -18.94 -14.44 56.15
CA ASN A 256 -19.07 -13.03 56.53
C ASN A 256 -19.96 -12.28 55.54
N SER A 257 -21.07 -11.74 56.03
CA SER A 257 -21.92 -10.76 55.32
C SER A 257 -21.94 -9.38 56.01
N GLY A 258 -21.29 -9.25 57.17
CA GLY A 258 -21.21 -8.02 57.96
C GLY A 258 -19.81 -7.41 57.93
N GLN A 259 -19.21 -7.22 59.10
CA GLN A 259 -17.86 -6.68 59.27
C GLN A 259 -16.97 -7.65 60.08
N LEU A 260 -15.73 -7.82 59.64
CA LEU A 260 -14.64 -8.44 60.40
C LEU A 260 -13.46 -7.46 60.42
N THR A 261 -12.93 -7.17 61.60
CA THR A 261 -11.69 -6.41 61.79
C THR A 261 -10.69 -7.27 62.58
N ILE A 262 -9.45 -7.37 62.09
CA ILE A 262 -8.35 -8.07 62.76
C ILE A 262 -7.17 -7.11 62.90
N ASP A 263 -6.68 -6.92 64.12
CA ASP A 263 -5.57 -6.05 64.46
C ASP A 263 -4.72 -6.67 65.58
N GLY A 264 -3.44 -6.32 65.67
CA GLY A 264 -2.55 -6.75 66.75
C GLY A 264 -2.00 -8.17 66.63
N THR A 265 -2.05 -8.77 65.44
CA THR A 265 -1.62 -10.16 65.20
C THR A 265 -0.09 -10.31 65.08
N THR A 266 0.44 -11.46 65.49
CA THR A 266 1.90 -11.70 65.54
C THR A 266 2.46 -12.50 64.37
N THR A 267 1.69 -13.39 63.73
CA THR A 267 2.12 -14.09 62.52
C THR A 267 1.05 -14.10 61.43
N TYR A 268 -0.21 -14.39 61.76
CA TYR A 268 -1.31 -14.44 60.79
C TYR A 268 -2.49 -13.58 61.24
N GLY A 269 -2.97 -12.70 60.36
CA GLY A 269 -4.27 -12.03 60.50
C GLY A 269 -5.40 -13.06 60.40
N LEU A 270 -5.66 -13.52 59.17
CA LEU A 270 -6.57 -14.62 58.85
C LEU A 270 -5.79 -15.79 58.25
N LEU A 271 -5.85 -16.97 58.87
CA LEU A 271 -5.24 -18.22 58.40
C LEU A 271 -6.32 -19.24 58.03
N ASN A 272 -6.52 -19.51 56.73
CA ASN A 272 -7.41 -20.56 56.25
C ASN A 272 -6.60 -21.83 55.91
N VAL A 273 -6.90 -22.95 56.57
CA VAL A 273 -6.14 -24.21 56.53
C VAL A 273 -7.04 -25.33 55.99
N PRO A 274 -6.54 -26.25 55.14
CA PRO A 274 -7.30 -27.42 54.76
C PRO A 274 -7.68 -28.26 55.99
N GLY A 275 -8.88 -28.83 55.93
CA GLY A 275 -9.50 -29.65 56.97
C GLY A 275 -10.33 -30.78 56.35
N ALA A 276 -11.06 -31.52 57.18
CA ALA A 276 -11.98 -32.57 56.72
C ALA A 276 -13.34 -32.41 57.42
N PRO A 277 -14.38 -31.86 56.76
CA PRO A 277 -14.35 -31.19 55.45
C PRO A 277 -13.55 -29.88 55.48
N GLY A 278 -13.18 -29.37 54.30
CA GLY A 278 -12.12 -28.36 54.13
C GLY A 278 -12.41 -26.94 54.63
N GLY A 279 -11.35 -26.25 55.04
CA GLY A 279 -11.33 -24.82 55.38
C GLY A 279 -11.93 -23.96 54.28
N THR A 280 -13.09 -23.38 54.55
CA THR A 280 -13.90 -22.66 53.56
C THR A 280 -14.24 -21.27 54.08
N VAL A 281 -13.69 -20.23 53.45
CA VAL A 281 -14.01 -18.83 53.73
C VAL A 281 -14.90 -18.27 52.61
N ALA A 282 -16.03 -17.68 52.99
CA ALA A 282 -16.94 -16.98 52.08
C ALA A 282 -17.21 -15.56 52.60
N ASN A 283 -16.80 -14.54 51.85
CA ASN A 283 -16.96 -13.13 52.21
C ASN A 283 -17.87 -12.38 51.24
N SER A 284 -19.08 -12.03 51.68
CA SER A 284 -19.97 -11.05 51.06
C SER A 284 -19.96 -9.69 51.77
N GLY A 285 -19.39 -9.62 52.98
CA GLY A 285 -19.23 -8.43 53.81
C GLY A 285 -17.86 -7.78 53.65
N THR A 286 -17.39 -7.10 54.70
CA THR A 286 -16.02 -6.53 54.75
C THR A 286 -15.12 -7.32 55.69
N ILE A 287 -13.90 -7.64 55.25
CA ILE A 287 -12.79 -8.10 56.08
C ILE A 287 -11.71 -7.01 56.04
N THR A 288 -11.31 -6.50 57.20
CA THR A 288 -10.22 -5.52 57.35
C THR A 288 -9.14 -6.12 58.25
N VAL A 289 -7.88 -6.08 57.83
CA VAL A 289 -6.74 -6.61 58.58
C VAL A 289 -5.64 -5.54 58.69
N GLY A 290 -5.10 -5.35 59.90
CA GLY A 290 -4.05 -4.36 60.19
C GLY A 290 -4.54 -2.90 60.06
N SER A 291 -5.81 -2.65 60.42
CA SER A 291 -6.46 -1.34 60.29
C SER A 291 -5.84 -0.27 61.18
N SER A 292 -5.35 -0.67 62.36
CA SER A 292 -4.84 0.20 63.42
C SER A 292 -3.48 -0.25 63.97
N ALA A 293 -3.23 -1.56 64.04
CA ALA A 293 -2.03 -2.18 64.60
C ALA A 293 -1.38 -3.16 63.60
N SER A 294 -0.33 -3.87 64.02
CA SER A 294 0.33 -4.87 63.16
C SER A 294 -0.63 -5.98 62.75
N ALA A 295 -0.53 -6.44 61.51
CA ALA A 295 -1.15 -7.67 61.03
C ALA A 295 -0.24 -8.91 61.17
N GLY A 296 1.02 -8.71 61.61
CA GLY A 296 2.04 -9.75 61.61
C GLY A 296 2.58 -10.05 60.21
N SER A 297 3.21 -11.20 60.04
CA SER A 297 3.87 -11.53 58.78
C SER A 297 2.94 -11.81 57.61
N TYR A 298 1.69 -12.18 57.84
CA TYR A 298 0.70 -12.43 56.78
C TYR A 298 -0.67 -11.88 57.15
N GLY A 299 -1.19 -10.91 56.38
CA GLY A 299 -2.53 -10.36 56.61
C GLY A 299 -3.64 -11.39 56.36
N VAL A 300 -3.61 -12.02 55.18
CA VAL A 300 -4.45 -13.18 54.85
C VAL A 300 -3.56 -14.28 54.27
N TYR A 301 -3.61 -15.48 54.86
CA TYR A 301 -2.85 -16.65 54.44
C TYR A 301 -3.81 -17.79 54.11
N ASN A 302 -3.89 -18.18 52.85
CA ASN A 302 -4.83 -19.19 52.36
C ASN A 302 -4.11 -20.46 51.89
N LEU A 303 -4.53 -21.61 52.44
CA LEU A 303 -4.11 -22.95 52.05
C LEU A 303 -5.30 -23.81 51.56
N SER A 304 -6.51 -23.25 51.48
CA SER A 304 -7.73 -23.99 51.11
C SER A 304 -8.71 -23.12 50.32
N ASN A 305 -10.03 -23.28 50.47
CA ASN A 305 -11.02 -22.56 49.66
C ASN A 305 -11.33 -21.19 50.25
N PHE A 306 -11.11 -20.12 49.47
CA PHE A 306 -11.48 -18.75 49.82
C PHE A 306 -12.24 -18.10 48.66
N THR A 307 -13.46 -17.62 48.94
CA THR A 307 -14.27 -16.87 47.98
C THR A 307 -14.61 -15.49 48.54
N ASN A 308 -14.13 -14.44 47.89
CA ASN A 308 -14.65 -13.09 48.07
C ASN A 308 -15.79 -12.88 47.06
N ASN A 309 -17.03 -12.90 47.52
CA ASN A 309 -18.23 -12.80 46.71
C ASN A 309 -18.40 -11.38 46.12
N SER A 310 -19.34 -11.23 45.17
CA SER A 310 -19.74 -9.90 44.69
C SER A 310 -20.29 -9.06 45.85
N GLY A 311 -19.87 -7.78 45.91
CA GLY A 311 -20.09 -6.89 47.05
C GLY A 311 -19.10 -7.06 48.21
N GLY A 312 -18.39 -8.21 48.28
CA GLY A 312 -17.39 -8.48 49.31
C GLY A 312 -16.16 -7.59 49.20
N LEU A 313 -15.74 -7.00 50.32
CA LEU A 313 -14.55 -6.14 50.42
C LEU A 313 -13.49 -6.77 51.32
N ILE A 314 -12.24 -6.77 50.87
CA ILE A 314 -11.07 -7.14 51.67
C ILE A 314 -10.10 -5.96 51.70
N ARG A 315 -9.68 -5.55 52.90
CA ARG A 315 -8.69 -4.50 53.14
C ARG A 315 -7.54 -5.04 53.99
N ILE A 316 -6.31 -4.81 53.56
CA ILE A 316 -5.10 -5.27 54.27
C ILE A 316 -4.07 -4.15 54.32
N ASP A 317 -3.65 -3.78 55.52
CA ASP A 317 -2.59 -2.82 55.82
C ASP A 317 -1.62 -3.45 56.85
N ARG A 318 -0.43 -2.89 57.05
CA ARG A 318 0.51 -3.23 58.15
C ARG A 318 0.91 -4.73 58.29
N ALA A 319 1.09 -5.45 57.18
CA ALA A 319 1.59 -6.83 57.15
C ALA A 319 2.94 -6.94 56.42
N ASP A 320 3.76 -7.96 56.72
CA ASP A 320 4.95 -8.24 55.89
C ASP A 320 4.55 -8.76 54.49
N GLU A 321 3.57 -9.65 54.42
CA GLU A 321 2.87 -10.05 53.19
C GLU A 321 1.37 -9.76 53.34
N GLY A 322 0.77 -9.10 52.35
CA GLY A 322 -0.66 -8.72 52.41
C GLY A 322 -1.58 -9.94 52.30
N LEU A 323 -1.72 -10.48 51.09
CA LEU A 323 -2.52 -11.68 50.79
C LEU A 323 -1.65 -12.76 50.17
N THR A 324 -1.44 -13.86 50.88
CA THR A 324 -0.63 -15.00 50.44
C THR A 324 -1.52 -16.23 50.22
N ASN A 325 -1.82 -16.52 48.94
CA ASN A 325 -2.46 -17.76 48.51
C ASN A 325 -1.39 -18.82 48.28
N ASN A 326 -1.14 -19.64 49.30
CA ASN A 326 -0.07 -20.63 49.32
C ASN A 326 -0.53 -21.98 48.72
N ASN A 327 0.37 -22.97 48.65
CA ASN A 327 0.13 -24.30 48.09
C ASN A 327 -1.17 -24.93 48.62
N SER A 328 -1.96 -25.52 47.72
CA SER A 328 -3.32 -26.03 47.95
C SER A 328 -4.44 -24.98 48.08
N GLY A 329 -4.10 -23.68 48.15
CA GLY A 329 -5.07 -22.59 48.19
C GLY A 329 -5.75 -22.31 46.85
N THR A 330 -7.09 -22.31 46.87
CA THR A 330 -7.91 -21.79 45.76
C THR A 330 -8.61 -20.52 46.21
N PHE A 331 -8.22 -19.39 45.61
CA PHE A 331 -8.81 -18.08 45.89
C PHE A 331 -9.64 -17.61 44.69
N THR A 332 -10.91 -17.26 44.92
CA THR A 332 -11.79 -16.65 43.91
C THR A 332 -12.24 -15.27 44.38
N ASN A 333 -11.93 -14.24 43.61
CA ASN A 333 -12.35 -12.86 43.84
C ASN A 333 -13.41 -12.43 42.82
N ALA A 334 -14.62 -12.19 43.30
CA ALA A 334 -15.74 -11.57 42.62
C ALA A 334 -16.06 -10.16 43.18
N GLY A 335 -15.36 -9.73 44.24
CA GLY A 335 -15.52 -8.45 44.92
C GLY A 335 -14.28 -7.56 44.84
N ALA A 336 -14.11 -6.67 45.82
CA ALA A 336 -12.99 -5.73 45.89
C ALA A 336 -11.92 -6.21 46.89
N ILE A 337 -10.64 -6.14 46.49
CA ILE A 337 -9.48 -6.34 47.35
C ILE A 337 -8.63 -5.07 47.29
N THR A 338 -8.23 -4.53 48.45
CA THR A 338 -7.37 -3.35 48.55
C THR A 338 -6.24 -3.61 49.55
N ILE A 339 -4.98 -3.42 49.13
CA ILE A 339 -3.79 -3.74 49.92
C ILE A 339 -2.87 -2.52 49.98
N GLY A 340 -2.40 -2.15 51.19
CA GLY A 340 -1.52 -1.00 51.42
C GLY A 340 -2.19 0.37 51.18
N ALA A 341 -3.50 0.45 51.41
CA ALA A 341 -4.31 1.66 51.19
C ALA A 341 -3.99 2.79 52.20
N SER A 342 -3.57 2.41 53.41
CA SER A 342 -3.37 3.31 54.55
C SER A 342 -1.94 3.28 55.06
N ALA A 343 -1.27 2.12 55.02
CA ALA A 343 0.05 1.88 55.59
C ALA A 343 0.94 1.05 54.65
N LEU A 344 2.20 0.84 55.05
CA LEU A 344 3.16 0.02 54.32
C LEU A 344 2.81 -1.48 54.45
N ILE A 345 3.03 -2.22 53.35
CA ILE A 345 3.15 -3.68 53.31
C ILE A 345 4.61 -4.02 53.01
N GLY A 346 5.18 -5.02 53.70
CA GLY A 346 6.60 -5.35 53.67
C GLY A 346 7.13 -5.81 52.30
N GLN A 347 7.13 -7.12 52.05
CA GLN A 347 7.73 -7.71 50.85
C GLN A 347 6.73 -7.85 49.69
N PHE A 348 5.53 -8.37 49.95
CA PHE A 348 4.57 -8.75 48.90
C PHE A 348 3.17 -8.21 49.19
N GLY A 349 2.55 -7.57 48.19
CA GLY A 349 1.14 -7.15 48.28
C GLY A 349 0.22 -8.36 48.17
N LEU A 350 0.24 -9.01 47.01
CA LEU A 350 -0.44 -10.29 46.75
C LEU A 350 0.59 -11.31 46.27
N LYS A 351 0.67 -12.46 46.95
CA LYS A 351 1.57 -13.57 46.63
C LYS A 351 0.76 -14.82 46.32
N ASN A 352 0.89 -15.35 45.10
CA ASN A 352 0.20 -16.55 44.65
C ASN A 352 1.19 -17.69 44.35
N LEU A 353 0.99 -18.83 45.01
CA LEU A 353 1.73 -20.08 44.84
C LEU A 353 0.80 -21.23 44.42
N SER A 354 -0.48 -20.94 44.15
CA SER A 354 -1.49 -21.91 43.71
C SER A 354 -2.55 -21.26 42.80
N THR A 355 -3.85 -21.54 42.97
CA THR A 355 -4.90 -21.05 42.06
C THR A 355 -5.51 -19.75 42.56
N PHE A 356 -5.43 -18.68 41.75
CA PHE A 356 -6.11 -17.40 42.02
C PHE A 356 -6.93 -16.96 40.80
N ASN A 357 -8.22 -16.70 40.99
CA ASN A 357 -9.15 -16.26 39.94
C ASN A 357 -9.76 -14.89 40.29
N ASN A 358 -9.46 -13.85 39.51
CA ASN A 358 -10.03 -12.51 39.63
C ASN A 358 -11.11 -12.33 38.54
N ILE A 359 -12.36 -12.66 38.85
CA ILE A 359 -13.44 -12.82 37.85
C ILE A 359 -14.14 -11.49 37.51
N ALA A 360 -14.87 -11.44 36.40
CA ALA A 360 -15.52 -10.22 35.91
C ALA A 360 -16.36 -9.49 36.99
N GLY A 361 -16.20 -8.17 37.08
CA GLY A 361 -16.86 -7.31 38.09
C GLY A 361 -16.06 -7.10 39.38
N SER A 362 -15.02 -7.90 39.62
CA SER A 362 -14.09 -7.74 40.75
C SER A 362 -13.06 -6.63 40.54
N SER A 363 -12.34 -6.24 41.61
CA SER A 363 -11.18 -5.37 41.52
C SER A 363 -10.09 -5.74 42.53
N ILE A 364 -8.83 -5.56 42.15
CA ILE A 364 -7.67 -5.63 43.05
C ILE A 364 -6.89 -4.31 42.95
N ALA A 365 -6.68 -3.64 44.08
CA ALA A 365 -5.84 -2.46 44.20
C ALA A 365 -4.68 -2.73 45.18
N ILE A 366 -3.44 -2.43 44.78
CA ILE A 366 -2.23 -2.67 45.57
C ILE A 366 -1.35 -1.43 45.55
N ASP A 367 -1.13 -0.82 46.71
CA ASP A 367 -0.26 0.35 46.93
C ASP A 367 0.74 0.08 48.07
N ARG A 368 1.73 0.96 48.26
CA ARG A 368 2.67 0.96 49.40
C ARG A 368 3.30 -0.41 49.73
N VAL A 369 3.82 -1.13 48.74
CA VAL A 369 4.54 -2.39 48.97
C VAL A 369 6.05 -2.20 48.84
N GLY A 370 6.83 -2.65 49.82
CA GLY A 370 8.28 -2.45 49.87
C GLY A 370 9.10 -3.17 48.79
N ASN A 371 8.60 -4.27 48.18
CA ASN A 371 9.33 -4.95 47.09
C ASN A 371 8.47 -5.29 45.86
N THR A 372 7.40 -6.09 45.98
CA THR A 372 6.63 -6.56 44.81
C THR A 372 5.12 -6.48 45.02
N GLY A 373 4.41 -5.77 44.13
CA GLY A 373 2.95 -5.62 44.17
C GLY A 373 2.21 -6.95 44.09
N LEU A 374 2.37 -7.68 42.98
CA LEU A 374 1.80 -9.00 42.74
C LEU A 374 2.93 -9.99 42.35
N TYR A 375 3.12 -11.05 43.14
CA TYR A 375 4.09 -12.12 42.89
C TYR A 375 3.38 -13.45 42.60
N ASN A 376 3.74 -14.13 41.51
CA ASN A 376 3.13 -15.40 41.08
C ASN A 376 4.24 -16.42 40.78
N ALA A 377 4.26 -17.60 41.40
CA ALA A 377 5.39 -18.55 41.29
C ALA A 377 5.00 -20.03 41.39
N LEU A 378 5.86 -20.92 40.88
CA LEU A 378 5.74 -22.39 40.87
C LEU A 378 4.92 -23.01 42.03
N PRO A 379 3.86 -23.81 41.77
CA PRO A 379 3.16 -24.05 40.50
C PRO A 379 1.87 -23.21 40.39
N ALA A 380 1.95 -21.89 40.58
CA ALA A 380 0.78 -21.01 40.55
C ALA A 380 0.15 -20.81 39.17
N THR A 381 -1.18 -20.70 39.17
CA THR A 381 -1.97 -20.12 38.07
C THR A 381 -2.77 -18.94 38.60
N PHE A 382 -2.49 -17.75 38.06
CA PHE A 382 -3.32 -16.56 38.25
C PHE A 382 -4.12 -16.30 36.97
N THR A 383 -5.43 -16.16 37.09
CA THR A 383 -6.32 -15.78 35.98
C THR A 383 -7.03 -14.48 36.31
N ASN A 384 -6.86 -13.46 35.46
CA ASN A 384 -7.53 -12.18 35.56
C ASN A 384 -8.54 -11.99 34.42
N SER A 385 -9.77 -11.62 34.79
CA SER A 385 -10.85 -11.24 33.88
C SER A 385 -11.53 -9.93 34.31
N SER A 386 -10.86 -9.13 35.14
CA SER A 386 -11.35 -7.83 35.64
C SER A 386 -10.19 -6.87 35.94
N SER A 387 -10.39 -5.87 36.80
CA SER A 387 -9.37 -4.85 37.11
C SER A 387 -8.33 -5.30 38.14
N ILE A 388 -7.05 -5.05 37.83
CA ILE A 388 -5.91 -5.06 38.74
C ILE A 388 -5.18 -3.71 38.57
N THR A 389 -5.00 -2.97 39.66
CA THR A 389 -4.30 -1.67 39.68
C THR A 389 -3.21 -1.69 40.74
N ILE A 390 -1.98 -1.34 40.34
CA ILE A 390 -0.78 -1.41 41.21
C ILE A 390 -0.02 -0.08 41.18
N GLY A 391 0.23 0.47 42.38
CA GLY A 391 1.04 1.68 42.62
C GLY A 391 0.40 3.00 42.19
N ALA A 392 -0.93 3.04 42.03
CA ALA A 392 -1.65 4.22 41.56
C ALA A 392 -1.72 5.36 42.59
N SER A 393 -1.75 5.03 43.89
CA SER A 393 -1.83 6.01 44.98
C SER A 393 -0.47 6.28 45.64
N ALA A 394 0.44 5.30 45.60
CA ALA A 394 1.77 5.38 46.22
C ALA A 394 2.80 4.52 45.50
N SER A 395 4.09 4.75 45.79
CA SER A 395 5.17 3.91 45.27
C SER A 395 5.07 2.47 45.77
N ILE A 396 5.36 1.56 44.86
CA ILE A 396 5.77 0.18 45.14
C ILE A 396 7.29 0.07 44.99
N GLY A 397 7.87 -1.04 45.45
CA GLY A 397 9.30 -1.31 45.35
C GLY A 397 9.77 -1.69 43.94
N SER A 398 10.61 -2.72 43.88
CA SER A 398 11.23 -3.23 42.66
C SER A 398 10.22 -3.51 41.53
N TYR A 399 9.12 -4.20 41.82
CA TYR A 399 8.30 -4.83 40.78
C TYR A 399 6.79 -4.59 40.96
N GLY A 400 6.09 -4.26 39.87
CA GLY A 400 4.63 -4.22 39.86
C GLY A 400 4.02 -5.62 39.87
N LEU A 401 4.24 -6.37 38.79
CA LEU A 401 3.86 -7.76 38.64
C LEU A 401 5.11 -8.60 38.36
N TYR A 402 5.39 -9.58 39.19
CA TYR A 402 6.49 -10.52 39.05
C TYR A 402 5.94 -11.93 38.82
N ASN A 403 5.96 -12.39 37.56
CA ASN A 403 5.68 -13.77 37.20
C ASN A 403 6.99 -14.56 37.25
N SER A 404 7.19 -15.22 38.39
CA SER A 404 8.39 -15.98 38.74
C SER A 404 8.43 -17.34 38.04
N ALA A 405 9.53 -18.08 38.26
CA ALA A 405 9.80 -19.33 37.58
C ALA A 405 8.61 -20.30 37.67
N GLY A 406 8.21 -20.85 36.51
CA GLY A 406 7.05 -21.73 36.32
C GLY A 406 5.70 -21.22 36.82
N GLY A 407 5.57 -19.92 37.11
CA GLY A 407 4.29 -19.26 37.32
C GLY A 407 3.55 -19.08 35.97
N ARG A 408 2.25 -19.36 35.97
CA ARG A 408 1.35 -19.03 34.86
C ARG A 408 0.48 -17.84 35.23
N PHE A 409 0.47 -16.82 34.39
CA PHE A 409 -0.42 -15.66 34.52
C PHE A 409 -1.22 -15.50 33.22
N ASN A 410 -2.56 -15.50 33.33
CA ASN A 410 -3.47 -15.29 32.21
C ASN A 410 -4.25 -13.99 32.43
N ASN A 411 -3.96 -12.92 31.67
CA ASN A 411 -4.86 -11.77 31.55
C ASN A 411 -5.86 -12.06 30.43
N ALA A 412 -6.96 -12.73 30.79
CA ALA A 412 -8.01 -13.16 29.88
C ALA A 412 -8.93 -11.99 29.48
N THR A 413 -9.81 -12.23 28.51
CA THR A 413 -10.79 -11.25 28.00
C THR A 413 -11.55 -10.55 29.14
N GLY A 414 -11.66 -9.23 29.07
CA GLY A 414 -12.19 -8.37 30.14
C GLY A 414 -11.16 -7.93 31.19
N GLY A 415 -10.00 -8.59 31.26
CA GLY A 415 -8.90 -8.24 32.15
C GLY A 415 -8.27 -6.88 31.84
N GLN A 416 -8.07 -6.07 32.88
CA GLN A 416 -7.36 -4.80 32.80
C GLN A 416 -6.28 -4.77 33.88
N ILE A 417 -5.02 -4.59 33.47
CA ILE A 417 -3.88 -4.48 34.38
C ILE A 417 -3.27 -3.09 34.21
N SER A 418 -3.29 -2.29 35.28
CA SER A 418 -2.67 -0.96 35.34
C SER A 418 -1.54 -0.96 36.36
N ILE A 419 -0.31 -0.63 35.94
CA ILE A 419 0.88 -0.65 36.79
C ILE A 419 1.62 0.67 36.70
N THR A 420 1.94 1.27 37.85
CA THR A 420 2.80 2.46 37.90
C THR A 420 3.57 2.57 39.22
N ASN A 421 4.49 3.53 39.28
CA ASN A 421 5.39 3.83 40.40
C ASN A 421 6.24 2.65 40.90
N SER A 422 6.64 1.74 40.00
CA SER A 422 7.69 0.73 40.18
C SER A 422 9.10 1.32 40.05
N LEU A 423 10.09 0.65 40.67
CA LEU A 423 11.51 1.06 40.64
C LEU A 423 12.34 0.29 39.61
N SER A 424 12.21 -1.03 39.52
CA SER A 424 12.98 -1.88 38.59
C SER A 424 12.18 -2.19 37.33
N ALA A 425 11.01 -2.85 37.46
CA ALA A 425 10.14 -3.10 36.31
C ALA A 425 8.64 -3.01 36.64
N GLY A 426 7.83 -2.60 35.66
CA GLY A 426 6.38 -2.69 35.74
C GLY A 426 5.92 -4.15 35.76
N LEU A 427 6.26 -4.90 34.71
CA LEU A 427 6.01 -6.34 34.59
C LEU A 427 7.35 -7.08 34.41
N TYR A 428 7.60 -8.10 35.23
CA TYR A 428 8.80 -8.94 35.18
C TYR A 428 8.38 -10.42 35.00
N ASN A 429 8.85 -11.09 33.94
CA ASN A 429 8.41 -12.44 33.55
C ASN A 429 9.63 -13.35 33.35
N THR A 430 9.83 -14.38 34.18
CA THR A 430 11.14 -15.06 34.31
C THR A 430 11.22 -16.45 33.64
N THR A 431 12.39 -17.08 33.69
CA THR A 431 12.70 -18.44 33.22
C THR A 431 11.56 -19.44 33.42
N SER A 432 11.12 -20.08 32.33
CA SER A 432 10.04 -21.09 32.32
C SER A 432 8.66 -20.62 32.81
N SER A 433 8.46 -19.32 33.05
CA SER A 433 7.14 -18.74 33.35
C SER A 433 6.39 -18.41 32.06
N ILE A 434 5.06 -18.37 32.14
CA ILE A 434 4.17 -18.04 31.01
C ILE A 434 3.27 -16.87 31.43
N PHE A 435 3.35 -15.76 30.69
CA PHE A 435 2.38 -14.68 30.76
C PHE A 435 1.61 -14.61 29.44
N SER A 436 0.28 -14.76 29.50
CA SER A 436 -0.61 -14.68 28.35
C SER A 436 -1.54 -13.48 28.48
N ASN A 437 -1.58 -12.62 27.45
CA ASN A 437 -2.46 -11.46 27.38
C ASN A 437 -3.49 -11.59 26.24
N SER A 438 -4.75 -11.46 26.59
CA SER A 438 -5.93 -11.44 25.70
C SER A 438 -6.88 -10.29 26.07
N ALA A 439 -6.35 -9.26 26.72
CA ALA A 439 -7.04 -8.03 27.09
C ALA A 439 -6.02 -6.90 27.34
N VAL A 440 -6.26 -5.99 28.28
CA VAL A 440 -5.47 -4.75 28.43
C VAL A 440 -4.40 -4.86 29.52
N VAL A 441 -3.15 -4.51 29.17
CA VAL A 441 -2.04 -4.22 30.08
C VAL A 441 -1.54 -2.80 29.80
N THR A 442 -1.45 -1.97 30.84
CA THR A 442 -1.02 -0.57 30.75
C THR A 442 0.00 -0.27 31.83
N ILE A 443 1.17 0.25 31.44
CA ILE A 443 2.30 0.47 32.34
C ILE A 443 2.80 1.92 32.20
N GLY A 444 2.88 2.64 33.32
CA GLY A 444 3.42 4.01 33.39
C GLY A 444 2.51 5.10 32.82
N ALA A 445 1.18 4.90 32.82
CA ALA A 445 0.22 5.85 32.27
C ALA A 445 0.12 7.18 33.05
N SER A 446 0.34 7.16 34.37
CA SER A 446 0.29 8.34 35.25
C SER A 446 1.63 8.63 35.97
N GLY A 447 2.33 7.60 36.43
CA GLY A 447 3.62 7.69 37.12
C GLY A 447 4.74 6.89 36.43
N ARG A 448 5.82 6.59 37.16
CA ARG A 448 6.99 5.86 36.60
C ARG A 448 6.64 4.40 36.25
N ALA A 449 7.42 3.77 35.37
CA ALA A 449 7.31 2.34 35.03
C ALA A 449 8.54 1.50 35.46
N GLY A 450 9.44 2.07 36.26
CA GLY A 450 10.75 1.49 36.57
C GLY A 450 11.78 1.74 35.46
N GLN A 451 12.87 0.97 35.48
CA GLN A 451 13.87 0.94 34.40
C GLN A 451 13.29 0.28 33.14
N TYR A 452 12.50 -0.78 33.33
CA TYR A 452 11.89 -1.58 32.27
C TYR A 452 10.37 -1.56 32.42
N GLY A 453 9.63 -1.12 31.41
CA GLY A 453 8.17 -1.20 31.47
C GLY A 453 7.71 -2.66 31.56
N LEU A 454 8.23 -3.48 30.64
CA LEU A 454 8.11 -4.94 30.63
C LEU A 454 9.51 -5.54 30.47
N HIS A 455 9.90 -6.46 31.36
CA HIS A 455 11.13 -7.25 31.24
C HIS A 455 10.79 -8.74 31.18
N ASN A 456 10.99 -9.35 30.01
CA ASN A 456 10.94 -10.79 29.83
C ASN A 456 12.36 -11.37 30.01
N ALA A 457 12.60 -12.03 31.14
CA ALA A 457 13.88 -12.58 31.54
C ALA A 457 13.89 -14.11 31.38
N ALA A 458 14.09 -14.58 30.15
CA ALA A 458 14.00 -16.00 29.76
C ALA A 458 12.63 -16.67 29.92
N GLY A 459 11.56 -15.89 30.15
CA GLY A 459 10.17 -16.37 30.15
C GLY A 459 9.53 -16.44 28.75
N ASN A 460 8.28 -16.89 28.71
CA ASN A 460 7.42 -16.82 27.54
C ASN A 460 6.34 -15.75 27.76
N PHE A 461 6.31 -14.72 26.92
CA PHE A 461 5.27 -13.68 26.92
C PHE A 461 4.48 -13.75 25.62
N ILE A 462 3.17 -13.97 25.73
CA ILE A 462 2.26 -14.15 24.60
C ILE A 462 1.23 -13.03 24.62
N ASN A 463 1.25 -12.14 23.62
CA ASN A 463 0.20 -11.16 23.39
C ASN A 463 -0.67 -11.62 22.22
N THR A 464 -1.83 -12.21 22.53
CA THR A 464 -2.79 -12.73 21.53
C THR A 464 -3.48 -11.59 20.77
N ALA A 465 -4.30 -11.90 19.75
CA ALA A 465 -4.91 -10.89 18.86
C ALA A 465 -5.69 -9.78 19.60
N ASP A 466 -6.49 -10.14 20.62
CA ASP A 466 -7.24 -9.18 21.45
C ASP A 466 -6.36 -8.49 22.53
N GLY A 467 -5.10 -8.92 22.65
CA GLY A 467 -4.16 -8.41 23.63
C GLY A 467 -3.62 -7.02 23.28
N GLN A 468 -3.80 -6.07 24.19
CA GLN A 468 -3.26 -4.72 24.11
C GLN A 468 -2.25 -4.48 25.23
N VAL A 469 -1.06 -4.01 24.88
CA VAL A 469 0.01 -3.63 25.82
C VAL A 469 0.42 -2.19 25.56
N SER A 470 0.24 -1.28 26.53
CA SER A 470 0.74 0.10 26.46
C SER A 470 1.83 0.34 27.50
N ILE A 471 2.96 0.92 27.07
CA ILE A 471 4.12 1.17 27.94
C ILE A 471 4.64 2.61 27.75
N ASN A 472 4.71 3.36 28.84
CA ASN A 472 5.20 4.73 28.89
C ASN A 472 6.08 4.94 30.14
N ARG A 473 6.90 6.01 30.19
CA ARG A 473 7.66 6.43 31.39
C ARG A 473 8.59 5.36 32.02
N ALA A 474 9.12 4.44 31.21
CA ALA A 474 10.20 3.53 31.58
C ALA A 474 11.56 4.21 31.33
N SER A 475 12.47 4.21 32.30
CA SER A 475 13.67 5.06 32.24
C SER A 475 14.82 4.53 31.38
N ILE A 476 14.84 3.24 31.05
CA ILE A 476 15.85 2.63 30.16
C ILE A 476 15.19 2.04 28.92
N THR A 477 14.26 1.10 29.09
CA THR A 477 13.64 0.38 27.96
C THR A 477 12.13 0.21 28.17
N GLY A 478 11.33 0.37 27.12
CA GLY A 478 9.90 0.06 27.17
C GLY A 478 9.66 -1.43 27.41
N LEU A 479 10.06 -2.26 26.44
CA LEU A 479 9.98 -3.72 26.50
C LEU A 479 11.37 -4.33 26.26
N TYR A 480 11.87 -5.06 27.26
CA TYR A 480 13.19 -5.71 27.24
C TYR A 480 13.05 -7.24 27.27
N ASN A 481 13.53 -7.92 26.23
CA ASN A 481 13.61 -9.38 26.16
C ASN A 481 15.07 -9.80 26.39
N SER A 482 15.46 -10.07 27.64
CA SER A 482 16.87 -10.29 27.98
C SER A 482 17.39 -11.69 27.63
N THR A 483 18.71 -11.83 27.62
CA THR A 483 19.43 -13.05 27.23
C THR A 483 18.92 -14.33 27.91
N GLY A 484 18.70 -15.38 27.11
CA GLY A 484 18.21 -16.69 27.52
C GLY A 484 17.27 -17.26 26.47
N SER A 485 16.51 -18.30 26.80
CA SER A 485 15.41 -18.84 25.96
C SER A 485 14.16 -17.94 25.97
N GLY A 486 14.34 -16.63 26.14
CA GLY A 486 13.25 -15.65 26.25
C GLY A 486 12.51 -15.50 24.93
N THR A 487 11.22 -15.80 24.97
CA THR A 487 10.34 -15.73 23.79
C THR A 487 9.24 -14.70 24.02
N ILE A 488 9.07 -13.81 23.06
CA ILE A 488 7.94 -12.88 22.98
C ILE A 488 7.22 -13.13 21.67
N THR A 489 5.94 -13.50 21.74
CA THR A 489 5.06 -13.70 20.58
C THR A 489 3.97 -12.64 20.61
N ASN A 490 3.89 -11.82 19.57
CA ASN A 490 2.83 -10.82 19.40
C ASN A 490 1.94 -11.13 18.19
N SER A 491 0.64 -11.20 18.44
CA SER A 491 -0.43 -11.20 17.43
C SER A 491 -1.43 -10.06 17.64
N GLY A 492 -1.35 -9.35 18.78
CA GLY A 492 -2.16 -8.17 19.12
C GLY A 492 -1.39 -6.86 19.02
N THR A 493 -1.76 -5.88 19.84
CA THR A 493 -1.16 -4.53 19.84
C THR A 493 -0.15 -4.32 20.97
N ILE A 494 1.03 -3.82 20.64
CA ILE A 494 2.03 -3.28 21.58
C ILE A 494 2.31 -1.82 21.20
N ALA A 495 2.04 -0.87 22.10
CA ALA A 495 2.24 0.56 21.89
C ALA A 495 3.17 1.16 22.95
N ILE A 496 4.29 1.75 22.53
CA ILE A 496 5.36 2.22 23.41
C ILE A 496 5.64 3.72 23.16
N GLY A 497 5.66 4.51 24.24
CA GLY A 497 5.99 5.94 24.22
C GLY A 497 4.91 6.88 23.65
N ASN A 498 3.72 6.34 23.38
CA ASN A 498 2.60 7.05 22.75
C ASN A 498 1.95 8.16 23.61
N LEU A 499 2.19 8.17 24.92
CA LEU A 499 1.67 9.16 25.87
C LEU A 499 2.78 9.97 26.56
N ALA A 500 3.93 9.34 26.84
CA ALA A 500 5.07 9.98 27.48
C ALA A 500 6.36 9.19 27.20
N SER A 501 7.50 9.90 27.18
CA SER A 501 8.79 9.36 26.76
C SER A 501 9.17 8.06 27.47
N VAL A 502 9.74 7.16 26.69
CA VAL A 502 10.51 6.00 27.15
C VAL A 502 12.00 6.34 26.98
N GLY A 503 12.87 5.64 27.71
CA GLY A 503 14.31 5.89 27.72
C GLY A 503 15.05 5.58 26.42
N GLN A 504 16.19 4.91 26.55
CA GLN A 504 17.11 4.58 25.46
C GLN A 504 16.44 3.79 24.34
N TYR A 505 15.59 2.81 24.67
CA TYR A 505 15.01 1.85 23.72
C TYR A 505 13.49 1.71 23.88
N GLY A 506 12.75 1.66 22.77
CA GLY A 506 11.35 1.26 22.80
C GLY A 506 11.23 -0.24 23.05
N ILE A 507 11.81 -1.02 22.14
CA ILE A 507 12.07 -2.46 22.31
C ILE A 507 13.58 -2.71 22.30
N SER A 508 14.06 -3.54 23.23
CA SER A 508 15.39 -4.16 23.17
C SER A 508 15.23 -5.68 23.22
N SER A 509 15.72 -6.40 22.21
CA SER A 509 15.76 -7.87 22.21
C SER A 509 17.19 -8.40 22.28
N ASN A 510 17.34 -9.43 23.11
CA ASN A 510 18.50 -10.28 23.27
C ASN A 510 18.09 -11.78 23.18
N GLY A 511 16.82 -12.03 22.84
CA GLY A 511 16.17 -13.32 22.71
C GLY A 511 15.23 -13.33 21.48
N LEU A 512 14.32 -14.30 21.43
CA LEU A 512 13.36 -14.45 20.33
C LEU A 512 12.19 -13.45 20.47
N PHE A 513 11.97 -12.64 19.43
CA PHE A 513 10.80 -11.78 19.28
C PHE A 513 10.11 -12.06 17.95
N SER A 514 8.85 -12.50 18.00
CA SER A 514 8.04 -12.86 16.83
C SER A 514 6.79 -11.99 16.76
N ASN A 515 6.79 -10.99 15.88
CA ASN A 515 5.60 -10.22 15.54
C ASN A 515 4.88 -10.90 14.38
N THR A 516 3.89 -11.73 14.72
CA THR A 516 3.13 -12.58 13.79
C THR A 516 2.09 -11.79 13.00
N THR A 517 1.55 -12.38 11.93
CA THR A 517 0.47 -11.80 11.12
C THR A 517 -0.69 -11.26 11.98
N GLY A 518 -1.08 -10.01 11.74
CA GLY A 518 -2.08 -9.29 12.54
C GLY A 518 -1.50 -8.51 13.72
N GLY A 519 -0.32 -8.90 14.22
CA GLY A 519 0.39 -8.19 15.29
C GLY A 519 0.80 -6.78 14.88
N LEU A 520 0.48 -5.80 15.72
CA LEU A 520 0.83 -4.39 15.58
C LEU A 520 1.80 -3.98 16.68
N VAL A 521 2.96 -3.44 16.30
CA VAL A 521 3.93 -2.83 17.21
C VAL A 521 4.11 -1.38 16.81
N GLN A 522 3.74 -0.45 17.68
CA GLN A 522 3.97 0.99 17.53
C GLN A 522 4.99 1.47 18.57
N ILE A 523 6.01 2.22 18.12
CA ILE A 523 7.06 2.78 18.97
C ILE A 523 7.28 4.25 18.63
N ASP A 524 7.10 5.13 19.61
CA ASP A 524 7.34 6.56 19.53
C ASP A 524 8.20 7.02 20.73
N ASN A 525 8.78 8.22 20.67
CA ASN A 525 9.29 8.94 21.85
C ASN A 525 10.36 8.20 22.68
N THR A 526 11.47 7.82 22.02
CA THR A 526 12.65 7.16 22.62
C THR A 526 13.93 7.96 22.34
N SER A 527 14.98 7.80 23.16
CA SER A 527 16.19 8.64 23.07
C SER A 527 17.35 8.08 22.23
N LEU A 528 17.45 6.76 22.01
CA LEU A 528 18.50 6.18 21.14
C LEU A 528 17.95 5.33 19.99
N ALA A 529 17.04 4.39 20.24
CA ALA A 529 16.41 3.62 19.16
C ALA A 529 14.93 3.33 19.41
N GLY A 530 14.15 3.21 18.33
CA GLY A 530 12.82 2.61 18.39
C GLY A 530 12.92 1.13 18.75
N TYR A 531 13.55 0.36 17.87
CA TYR A 531 13.83 -1.07 18.05
C TYR A 531 15.34 -1.35 18.07
N PHE A 532 15.81 -2.12 19.05
CA PHE A 532 17.18 -2.64 19.12
C PHE A 532 17.18 -4.17 19.14
N ASN A 533 17.79 -4.80 18.14
CA ASN A 533 18.10 -6.23 18.12
C ASN A 533 19.60 -6.38 18.43
N SER A 534 19.94 -6.86 19.62
CA SER A 534 21.33 -6.94 20.08
C SER A 534 22.12 -8.09 19.42
N SER A 535 23.44 -7.97 19.46
CA SER A 535 24.42 -8.99 19.05
C SER A 535 24.43 -10.25 19.94
N SER A 536 23.50 -10.39 20.88
CA SER A 536 23.35 -11.58 21.74
C SER A 536 23.00 -12.81 20.90
N SER A 537 23.63 -13.96 21.14
CA SER A 537 23.47 -15.17 20.30
C SER A 537 22.06 -15.76 20.26
N GLY A 538 21.24 -15.52 21.29
CA GLY A 538 19.82 -15.88 21.31
C GLY A 538 18.90 -14.89 20.59
N SER A 539 19.41 -13.74 20.15
CA SER A 539 18.58 -12.65 19.61
C SER A 539 18.17 -12.90 18.16
N LYS A 540 16.87 -13.03 17.94
CA LYS A 540 16.26 -13.20 16.62
C LYS A 540 14.94 -12.46 16.55
N VAL A 541 14.69 -11.81 15.41
CA VAL A 541 13.44 -11.10 15.16
C VAL A 541 12.77 -11.64 13.91
N TYR A 542 11.52 -12.09 14.04
CA TYR A 542 10.65 -12.47 12.93
C TYR A 542 9.48 -11.49 12.87
N ASN A 543 9.26 -10.87 11.71
CA ASN A 543 8.16 -9.92 11.50
C ASN A 543 7.31 -10.29 10.28
N SER A 544 6.19 -10.96 10.52
CA SER A 544 5.07 -11.16 9.59
C SER A 544 3.88 -10.22 9.88
N GLY A 545 3.94 -9.47 10.98
CA GLY A 545 3.02 -8.39 11.34
C GLY A 545 3.49 -6.98 10.93
N THR A 546 2.89 -5.95 11.54
CA THR A 546 3.23 -4.54 11.33
C THR A 546 4.11 -4.00 12.46
N LEU A 547 5.24 -3.40 12.11
CA LEU A 547 6.13 -2.64 12.99
C LEU A 547 6.19 -1.19 12.50
N THR A 548 5.74 -0.24 13.31
CA THR A 548 5.67 1.19 12.99
C THR A 548 6.44 2.00 14.03
N ILE A 549 7.38 2.82 13.58
CA ILE A 549 8.32 3.54 14.43
C ILE A 549 8.32 5.03 14.06
N GLY A 550 8.21 5.90 15.07
CA GLY A 550 8.25 7.36 14.95
C GLY A 550 7.07 7.99 14.19
N ALA A 551 5.92 7.31 14.15
CA ALA A 551 4.74 7.75 13.41
C ALA A 551 4.07 9.00 13.99
N SER A 552 4.24 9.27 15.29
CA SER A 552 3.66 10.41 16.02
C SER A 552 4.74 11.34 16.60
N VAL A 553 5.77 10.78 17.24
CA VAL A 553 6.83 11.53 17.94
C VAL A 553 8.20 10.98 17.53
N SER A 554 9.22 11.83 17.51
CA SER A 554 10.59 11.39 17.18
C SER A 554 11.03 10.20 18.03
N VAL A 555 11.69 9.24 17.39
CA VAL A 555 12.60 8.32 18.07
C VAL A 555 14.02 8.88 17.98
N GLY A 556 14.96 8.23 18.68
CA GLY A 556 16.35 8.66 18.77
C GLY A 556 17.16 8.46 17.48
N GLN A 557 18.46 8.24 17.65
CA GLN A 557 19.42 8.05 16.56
C GLN A 557 18.97 7.00 15.53
N TYR A 558 18.29 5.93 15.95
CA TYR A 558 17.90 4.82 15.08
C TYR A 558 16.37 4.58 15.09
N GLY A 559 15.78 4.31 13.93
CA GLY A 559 14.47 3.67 13.87
C GLY A 559 14.58 2.22 14.33
N ILE A 560 15.35 1.44 13.57
CA ILE A 560 15.79 0.09 13.93
C ILE A 560 17.33 0.05 13.94
N ARG A 561 17.91 -0.51 15.00
CA ARG A 561 19.33 -0.93 15.09
C ARG A 561 19.38 -2.45 15.19
N ASN A 562 19.95 -3.11 14.18
CA ASN A 562 20.07 -4.56 14.10
C ASN A 562 21.52 -5.05 14.15
N GLU A 563 21.85 -5.90 15.12
CA GLU A 563 23.19 -6.48 15.29
C GLU A 563 23.21 -8.02 15.19
N ASN A 564 22.06 -8.66 14.94
CA ASN A 564 21.95 -10.11 14.75
C ASN A 564 20.92 -10.40 13.63
N ILE A 565 20.17 -11.50 13.71
CA ILE A 565 19.18 -11.91 12.70
C ILE A 565 17.88 -11.11 12.87
N PHE A 566 17.48 -10.43 11.80
CA PHE A 566 16.15 -9.82 11.64
C PHE A 566 15.58 -10.23 10.29
N ASP A 567 14.46 -10.96 10.30
CA ASP A 567 13.76 -11.44 9.12
C ASP A 567 12.37 -10.75 9.02
N ASN A 568 12.20 -9.86 8.04
CA ASN A 568 10.89 -9.33 7.64
C ASN A 568 10.24 -10.33 6.68
N GLU A 569 9.33 -11.15 7.21
CA GLU A 569 8.71 -12.28 6.56
C GLU A 569 7.61 -11.86 5.57
N LEU A 570 7.05 -12.81 4.82
CA LEU A 570 5.90 -12.56 3.94
C LEU A 570 4.70 -12.05 4.74
N GLY A 571 4.13 -10.91 4.31
CA GLY A 571 3.07 -10.19 5.02
C GLY A 571 3.60 -9.10 5.98
N GLY A 572 4.88 -9.14 6.33
CA GLY A 572 5.53 -8.17 7.19
C GLY A 572 5.54 -6.74 6.63
N GLN A 573 5.23 -5.78 7.49
CA GLN A 573 5.33 -4.36 7.18
C GLN A 573 6.21 -3.66 8.21
N ILE A 574 7.25 -2.97 7.74
CA ILE A 574 8.11 -2.10 8.56
C ILE A 574 7.93 -0.67 8.07
N ARG A 575 7.53 0.23 8.96
CA ARG A 575 7.42 1.67 8.72
C ARG A 575 8.28 2.43 9.71
N ILE A 576 9.12 3.32 9.20
CA ILE A 576 10.03 4.16 10.02
C ILE A 576 9.92 5.61 9.55
N ASP A 577 9.48 6.50 10.42
CA ASP A 577 9.54 7.96 10.27
C ASP A 577 10.30 8.56 11.48
N ARG A 578 10.75 9.82 11.39
CA ARG A 578 11.26 10.62 12.52
C ARG A 578 12.34 9.94 13.40
N SER A 579 13.34 9.31 12.79
CA SER A 579 14.60 9.00 13.49
C SER A 579 15.64 10.10 13.22
N THR A 580 16.47 10.43 14.22
CA THR A 580 17.39 11.59 14.12
C THR A 580 18.71 11.28 13.40
N GLY A 581 19.09 10.01 13.25
CA GLY A 581 20.34 9.59 12.61
C GLY A 581 20.14 8.68 11.40
N THR A 582 19.58 7.49 11.61
CA THR A 582 19.38 6.46 10.58
C THR A 582 17.98 5.86 10.71
N GLY A 583 17.30 5.59 9.59
CA GLY A 583 16.04 4.83 9.57
C GLY A 583 16.27 3.38 10.01
N LEU A 584 16.88 2.57 9.14
CA LEU A 584 17.30 1.19 9.41
C LEU A 584 18.83 1.07 9.40
N TYR A 585 19.43 0.82 10.55
CA TYR A 585 20.85 0.52 10.71
C TYR A 585 21.03 -0.98 10.96
N THR A 586 21.94 -1.64 10.22
CA THR A 586 22.23 -3.07 10.46
C THR A 586 23.71 -3.43 10.29
N THR A 587 24.26 -4.10 11.31
CA THR A 587 25.56 -4.79 11.31
C THR A 587 25.40 -6.32 11.35
N GLY A 588 24.20 -6.82 11.71
CA GLY A 588 23.85 -8.23 11.65
C GLY A 588 23.33 -8.68 10.28
N THR A 589 22.61 -9.80 10.25
CA THR A 589 21.91 -10.29 9.06
C THR A 589 20.51 -9.71 9.01
N PHE A 590 20.15 -9.07 7.89
CA PHE A 590 18.79 -8.58 7.65
C PHE A 590 18.21 -9.20 6.37
N SER A 591 17.10 -9.93 6.50
CA SER A 591 16.35 -10.48 5.37
C SER A 591 15.04 -9.72 5.19
N ASN A 592 14.72 -9.34 3.95
CA ASN A 592 13.44 -8.73 3.60
C ASN A 592 12.72 -9.53 2.52
N SER A 593 11.52 -10.03 2.83
CA SER A 593 10.62 -10.69 1.87
C SER A 593 9.28 -9.97 1.71
N ALA A 594 9.10 -8.81 2.35
CA ALA A 594 7.89 -7.99 2.27
C ALA A 594 8.25 -6.49 2.33
N ASN A 595 7.45 -5.65 3.00
CA ASN A 595 7.50 -4.21 2.80
C ASN A 595 8.31 -3.48 3.88
N ILE A 596 9.24 -2.63 3.46
CA ILE A 596 9.98 -1.67 4.29
C ILE A 596 9.77 -0.28 3.72
N THR A 597 9.28 0.66 4.52
CA THR A 597 8.99 2.04 4.14
C THR A 597 9.65 3.00 5.13
N ILE A 598 10.54 3.85 4.64
CA ILE A 598 11.36 4.75 5.47
C ILE A 598 11.15 6.19 5.00
N GLY A 599 10.80 7.09 5.93
CA GLY A 599 10.66 8.52 5.74
C GLY A 599 9.47 8.97 4.88
N ALA A 600 8.43 8.13 4.74
CA ALA A 600 7.30 8.40 3.85
C ALA A 600 6.30 9.45 4.36
N SER A 601 6.41 9.96 5.59
CA SER A 601 5.61 11.09 6.08
C SER A 601 6.34 12.07 6.97
N ALA A 602 7.57 11.76 7.41
CA ALA A 602 8.47 12.74 7.99
C ALA A 602 9.94 12.32 7.80
N SER A 603 10.85 13.28 7.80
CA SER A 603 12.27 13.02 7.59
C SER A 603 12.84 12.02 8.59
N VAL A 604 13.68 11.13 8.08
CA VAL A 604 14.69 10.39 8.85
C VAL A 604 16.04 11.10 8.65
N GLY A 605 16.98 10.91 9.57
CA GLY A 605 18.24 11.66 9.62
C GLY A 605 19.21 11.46 8.44
N GLN A 606 20.50 11.39 8.75
CA GLN A 606 21.58 11.22 7.75
C GLN A 606 21.32 10.08 6.76
N TYR A 607 20.84 8.93 7.22
CA TYR A 607 20.65 7.73 6.38
C TYR A 607 19.21 7.22 6.39
N GLY A 608 18.67 6.84 5.23
CA GLY A 608 17.46 6.01 5.17
C GLY A 608 17.75 4.60 5.67
N LEU A 609 18.66 3.91 4.98
CA LEU A 609 19.15 2.58 5.35
C LEU A 609 20.69 2.58 5.34
N GLN A 610 21.32 2.06 6.40
CA GLN A 610 22.77 1.92 6.53
C GLN A 610 23.12 0.45 6.82
N ASN A 611 23.70 -0.25 5.85
CA ASN A 611 24.06 -1.66 5.95
C ASN A 611 25.59 -1.89 6.02
N ILE A 612 26.05 -2.43 7.15
CA ILE A 612 27.43 -2.85 7.42
C ILE A 612 27.52 -4.39 7.50
N GLY A 613 26.39 -5.10 7.65
CA GLY A 613 26.30 -6.56 7.69
C GLY A 613 25.78 -7.19 6.40
N THR A 614 25.24 -8.39 6.50
CA THR A 614 24.64 -9.11 5.37
C THR A 614 23.19 -8.65 5.17
N PHE A 615 22.82 -8.29 3.95
CA PHE A 615 21.46 -7.85 3.61
C PHE A 615 20.91 -8.61 2.41
N THR A 616 19.68 -9.10 2.51
CA THR A 616 19.00 -9.84 1.44
C THR A 616 17.60 -9.29 1.20
N ASN A 617 17.39 -8.58 0.09
CA ASN A 617 16.05 -8.21 -0.37
C ASN A 617 15.56 -9.28 -1.38
N SER A 618 14.76 -10.24 -0.89
CA SER A 618 14.19 -11.35 -1.66
C SER A 618 13.27 -10.86 -2.78
N ALA A 619 12.90 -11.73 -3.72
CA ALA A 619 12.08 -11.38 -4.90
C ALA A 619 10.69 -10.75 -4.61
N LYS A 620 10.16 -10.89 -3.40
CA LYS A 620 8.92 -10.24 -2.94
C LYS A 620 9.16 -9.03 -2.02
N GLY A 621 10.42 -8.77 -1.65
CA GLY A 621 10.82 -7.66 -0.81
C GLY A 621 10.72 -6.32 -1.54
N GLN A 622 10.09 -5.36 -0.89
CA GLN A 622 9.96 -3.96 -1.34
C GLN A 622 10.62 -3.06 -0.30
N ILE A 623 11.51 -2.17 -0.76
CA ILE A 623 12.18 -1.17 0.08
C ILE A 623 11.94 0.20 -0.53
N ASN A 624 11.23 1.07 0.20
CA ASN A 624 10.89 2.43 -0.19
C ASN A 624 11.54 3.42 0.78
N ILE A 625 12.34 4.37 0.26
CA ILE A 625 13.06 5.35 1.06
C ILE A 625 12.82 6.76 0.50
N ASP A 626 12.31 7.65 1.33
CA ASP A 626 12.10 9.08 1.05
C ASP A 626 12.64 9.92 2.24
N ASN A 627 12.85 11.23 2.05
CA ASN A 627 13.18 12.22 3.10
C ASN A 627 14.39 11.90 4.03
N SER A 628 15.45 11.24 3.55
CA SER A 628 16.74 11.19 4.26
C SER A 628 17.64 12.38 3.91
N SER A 629 18.42 12.89 4.87
CA SER A 629 19.13 14.18 4.71
C SER A 629 20.50 14.10 4.03
N SER A 630 21.14 12.93 3.98
CA SER A 630 22.44 12.76 3.31
C SER A 630 22.46 11.61 2.30
N VAL A 631 22.06 10.40 2.69
CA VAL A 631 22.04 9.23 1.77
C VAL A 631 20.74 8.44 1.90
N GLY A 632 20.18 7.98 0.79
CA GLY A 632 19.04 7.07 0.77
C GLY A 632 19.41 5.69 1.36
N LEU A 633 20.24 4.94 0.64
CA LEU A 633 20.81 3.66 1.06
C LEU A 633 22.34 3.73 1.02
N ALA A 634 23.01 3.48 2.15
CA ALA A 634 24.46 3.36 2.26
C ALA A 634 24.87 1.94 2.62
N HIS A 635 25.63 1.26 1.75
CA HIS A 635 26.27 -0.01 2.03
C HIS A 635 27.77 0.19 2.31
N LEU A 636 28.17 -0.18 3.53
CA LEU A 636 29.43 0.18 4.17
C LEU A 636 30.06 -1.04 4.86
N ALA A 637 29.91 -2.23 4.30
CA ALA A 637 30.36 -3.46 4.94
C ALA A 637 31.87 -3.69 4.75
N PRO A 638 32.64 -4.01 5.81
CA PRO A 638 34.10 -4.01 5.78
C PRO A 638 34.73 -5.19 5.01
N SER A 639 33.93 -6.09 4.44
CA SER A 639 34.42 -7.18 3.58
C SER A 639 33.32 -7.79 2.73
N GLN A 640 33.72 -8.51 1.67
CA GLN A 640 32.86 -9.30 0.79
C GLN A 640 32.03 -10.39 1.49
N PHE A 641 32.36 -10.77 2.73
CA PHE A 641 31.61 -11.78 3.51
C PHE A 641 30.26 -11.26 4.04
N PHE A 642 30.00 -9.96 3.89
CA PHE A 642 28.78 -9.27 4.30
C PHE A 642 28.09 -8.62 3.08
N PRO A 643 27.62 -9.41 2.10
CA PRO A 643 27.09 -8.86 0.86
C PRO A 643 25.72 -8.19 1.05
N PHE A 644 25.43 -7.19 0.24
CA PHE A 644 24.07 -6.75 -0.03
C PHE A 644 23.58 -7.44 -1.31
N THR A 645 22.45 -8.14 -1.24
CA THR A 645 21.81 -8.79 -2.40
C THR A 645 20.39 -8.27 -2.61
N ASN A 646 20.05 -7.94 -3.85
CA ASN A 646 18.69 -7.58 -4.26
C ASN A 646 18.18 -8.49 -5.37
N SER A 647 17.09 -9.19 -5.12
CA SER A 647 16.23 -9.80 -6.14
C SER A 647 14.83 -9.18 -6.18
N GLY A 648 14.50 -8.31 -5.22
CA GLY A 648 13.22 -7.61 -5.12
C GLY A 648 13.28 -6.18 -5.69
N THR A 649 12.42 -5.31 -5.15
CA THR A 649 12.35 -3.89 -5.54
C THR A 649 12.97 -2.99 -4.48
N ILE A 650 13.83 -2.06 -4.90
CA ILE A 650 14.35 -0.94 -4.10
C ILE A 650 14.01 0.36 -4.83
N THR A 651 13.39 1.30 -4.11
CA THR A 651 12.90 2.56 -4.66
C THR A 651 13.28 3.70 -3.72
N ILE A 652 14.04 4.68 -4.22
CA ILE A 652 14.60 5.78 -3.41
C ILE A 652 14.24 7.14 -4.05
N GLY A 653 13.68 8.05 -3.25
CA GLY A 653 13.31 9.41 -3.63
C GLY A 653 12.12 9.49 -4.60
N ALA A 654 11.22 8.52 -4.56
CA ALA A 654 10.08 8.44 -5.48
C ALA A 654 8.94 9.42 -5.15
N ASN A 655 8.79 9.83 -3.89
CA ASN A 655 7.76 10.77 -3.45
C ASN A 655 8.36 12.11 -3.01
N ALA A 656 9.50 12.08 -2.32
CA ALA A 656 10.19 13.27 -1.82
C ALA A 656 11.69 13.22 -2.14
N ALA A 657 12.43 14.28 -1.81
CA ALA A 657 13.87 14.30 -1.99
C ALA A 657 14.59 13.37 -1.00
N VAL A 658 15.76 12.90 -1.40
CA VAL A 658 16.80 12.39 -0.50
C VAL A 658 18.01 13.33 -0.60
N GLY A 659 19.03 13.11 0.23
CA GLY A 659 20.24 13.94 0.27
C GLY A 659 21.12 13.85 -0.98
N SER A 660 22.43 14.06 -0.80
CA SER A 660 23.39 14.09 -1.91
C SER A 660 23.43 12.81 -2.74
N ILE A 661 23.21 11.63 -2.13
CA ILE A 661 23.31 10.34 -2.83
C ILE A 661 22.06 9.47 -2.60
N ALA A 662 21.45 8.92 -3.66
CA ALA A 662 20.33 7.99 -3.48
C ALA A 662 20.82 6.59 -3.05
N LEU A 663 21.77 6.00 -3.76
CA LEU A 663 22.43 4.73 -3.41
C LEU A 663 23.95 4.93 -3.37
N SER A 664 24.58 4.65 -2.23
CA SER A 664 26.03 4.66 -2.04
C SER A 664 26.54 3.29 -1.62
N VAL A 665 27.55 2.77 -2.31
CA VAL A 665 28.35 1.60 -1.89
C VAL A 665 29.78 2.11 -1.78
N SER A 666 30.34 2.21 -0.57
CA SER A 666 31.52 3.06 -0.33
C SER A 666 32.55 2.52 0.67
N GLN A 667 32.83 1.21 0.66
CA GLN A 667 33.84 0.58 1.52
C GLN A 667 34.69 -0.44 0.75
N LEU A 668 35.94 -0.64 1.20
CA LEU A 668 36.89 -1.46 0.46
C LEU A 668 36.50 -2.93 0.47
N ASN A 669 36.47 -3.57 -0.70
CA ASN A 669 36.04 -4.97 -0.90
C ASN A 669 34.57 -5.25 -0.54
N THR A 670 33.70 -4.24 -0.40
CA THR A 670 32.25 -4.43 -0.27
C THR A 670 31.66 -4.98 -1.57
N VAL A 671 30.65 -5.85 -1.48
CA VAL A 671 29.97 -6.43 -2.65
C VAL A 671 28.46 -6.15 -2.60
N PHE A 672 27.96 -5.44 -3.60
CA PHE A 672 26.52 -5.22 -3.83
C PHE A 672 26.10 -5.95 -5.11
N THR A 673 25.09 -6.82 -5.04
CA THR A 673 24.60 -7.58 -6.19
C THR A 673 23.12 -7.33 -6.42
N ASN A 674 22.77 -6.76 -7.58
CA ASN A 674 21.40 -6.73 -8.09
C ASN A 674 21.22 -7.93 -9.03
N ASN A 675 20.54 -8.97 -8.55
CA ASN A 675 20.29 -10.22 -9.26
C ASN A 675 19.30 -10.02 -10.43
N ALA A 676 19.22 -11.03 -11.31
CA ALA A 676 18.18 -11.10 -12.33
C ALA A 676 16.77 -11.00 -11.69
N GLY A 677 15.91 -10.17 -12.27
CA GLY A 677 14.59 -9.81 -11.71
C GLY A 677 14.61 -8.71 -10.65
N GLY A 678 15.77 -8.38 -10.07
CA GLY A 678 15.92 -7.28 -9.13
C GLY A 678 15.76 -5.90 -9.80
N LEU A 679 14.93 -5.04 -9.21
CA LEU A 679 14.69 -3.67 -9.68
C LEU A 679 15.20 -2.66 -8.66
N ILE A 680 16.01 -1.71 -9.11
CA ILE A 680 16.46 -0.55 -8.33
C ILE A 680 16.04 0.71 -9.07
N THR A 681 15.30 1.61 -8.41
CA THR A 681 14.88 2.90 -8.97
C THR A 681 15.27 4.05 -8.06
N LEU A 682 16.02 5.02 -8.59
CA LEU A 682 16.64 6.12 -7.85
C LEU A 682 16.21 7.47 -8.46
N ALA A 683 15.74 8.40 -7.64
CA ALA A 683 15.29 9.73 -8.06
C ALA A 683 15.57 10.76 -6.96
N ARG A 684 15.54 12.06 -7.31
CA ARG A 684 15.56 13.20 -6.37
C ARG A 684 16.70 13.22 -5.32
N SER A 685 17.87 12.68 -5.64
CA SER A 685 19.11 12.98 -4.91
C SER A 685 19.77 14.23 -5.48
N THR A 686 20.45 15.01 -4.64
CA THR A 686 20.96 16.34 -5.03
C THR A 686 22.34 16.34 -5.70
N THR A 687 23.04 15.20 -5.76
CA THR A 687 24.39 15.12 -6.38
C THR A 687 24.58 13.86 -7.22
N VAL A 688 24.28 12.68 -6.68
CA VAL A 688 24.54 11.38 -7.33
C VAL A 688 23.32 10.47 -7.23
N GLY A 689 22.93 9.82 -8.32
CA GLY A 689 21.98 8.70 -8.27
C GLY A 689 22.61 7.49 -7.58
N LEU A 690 23.49 6.80 -8.31
CA LEU A 690 24.23 5.63 -7.83
C LEU A 690 25.72 5.95 -7.73
N GLY A 691 26.27 5.95 -6.51
CA GLY A 691 27.70 6.10 -6.25
C GLY A 691 28.35 4.78 -5.81
N ASN A 692 29.42 4.39 -6.51
CA ASN A 692 30.25 3.22 -6.22
C ASN A 692 31.68 3.69 -5.92
N TYR A 693 32.17 3.47 -4.70
CA TYR A 693 33.46 3.96 -4.24
C TYR A 693 34.23 2.81 -3.57
N LEU A 694 35.41 2.45 -4.08
CA LEU A 694 36.26 1.34 -3.55
C LEU A 694 35.60 -0.06 -3.48
N SER A 695 34.39 -0.23 -4.04
CA SER A 695 33.54 -1.41 -3.88
C SER A 695 33.31 -2.16 -5.21
N THR A 696 32.66 -3.32 -5.15
CA THR A 696 32.23 -4.07 -6.33
C THR A 696 30.71 -4.09 -6.44
N ILE A 697 30.17 -3.64 -7.57
CA ILE A 697 28.75 -3.75 -7.91
C ILE A 697 28.56 -4.72 -9.09
N ASN A 698 27.69 -5.71 -8.91
CA ASN A 698 27.29 -6.65 -9.94
C ASN A 698 25.80 -6.44 -10.27
N ASN A 699 25.48 -6.11 -11.51
CA ASN A 699 24.10 -5.95 -11.98
C ASN A 699 23.75 -6.98 -13.05
N ALA A 700 22.82 -7.89 -12.73
CA ALA A 700 22.10 -8.73 -13.69
C ALA A 700 20.58 -8.40 -13.73
N GLY A 701 20.15 -7.40 -12.97
CA GLY A 701 18.78 -6.89 -12.93
C GLY A 701 18.61 -5.54 -13.63
N THR A 702 17.54 -4.83 -13.29
CA THR A 702 17.28 -3.48 -13.82
C THR A 702 17.66 -2.40 -12.79
N ILE A 703 18.45 -1.42 -13.23
CA ILE A 703 18.73 -0.18 -12.50
C ILE A 703 18.14 0.99 -13.30
N ARG A 704 17.44 1.89 -12.60
CA ARG A 704 16.85 3.11 -13.17
C ARG A 704 17.25 4.31 -12.33
N VAL A 705 17.85 5.31 -12.96
CA VAL A 705 18.23 6.57 -12.33
C VAL A 705 17.54 7.72 -13.05
N GLY A 706 16.90 8.61 -12.29
CA GLY A 706 16.21 9.81 -12.78
C GLY A 706 14.90 9.57 -13.52
N THR A 707 14.56 8.31 -13.86
CA THR A 707 13.39 7.94 -14.69
C THR A 707 12.02 8.32 -14.12
N ILE A 708 11.91 8.63 -12.82
CA ILE A 708 10.68 9.11 -12.16
C ILE A 708 10.72 10.63 -11.99
N ALA A 709 11.87 11.14 -11.55
CA ALA A 709 12.21 12.55 -11.43
C ALA A 709 13.74 12.63 -11.37
N GLY A 710 14.31 13.68 -11.95
CA GLY A 710 15.76 13.82 -12.11
C GLY A 710 16.57 13.68 -10.81
N VAL A 711 17.84 13.36 -10.98
CA VAL A 711 18.87 13.44 -9.94
C VAL A 711 19.76 14.66 -10.22
N GLY A 712 20.71 14.94 -9.33
CA GLY A 712 21.65 16.04 -9.49
C GLY A 712 22.69 15.83 -10.60
N GLN A 713 23.96 16.06 -10.26
CA GLN A 713 25.06 16.12 -11.22
C GLN A 713 25.27 14.79 -11.98
N TYR A 714 25.30 13.67 -11.27
CA TYR A 714 25.71 12.37 -11.83
C TYR A 714 24.62 11.30 -11.71
N GLY A 715 24.35 10.60 -12.80
CA GLY A 715 23.45 9.43 -12.79
C GLY A 715 24.10 8.24 -12.08
N LEU A 716 25.24 7.81 -12.61
CA LEU A 716 26.11 6.79 -12.03
C LEU A 716 27.54 7.34 -11.90
N GLN A 717 28.12 7.29 -10.69
CA GLN A 717 29.52 7.58 -10.44
C GLN A 717 30.24 6.31 -9.98
N ASN A 718 31.25 5.87 -10.72
CA ASN A 718 32.10 4.73 -10.39
C ASN A 718 33.53 5.21 -10.13
N GLU A 719 33.96 5.23 -8.86
CA GLU A 719 35.22 5.85 -8.44
C GLU A 719 36.13 4.89 -7.67
N LEU A 720 37.33 4.61 -8.21
CA LEU A 720 38.28 3.62 -7.68
C LEU A 720 37.64 2.23 -7.41
N ALA A 721 36.60 1.89 -8.18
CA ALA A 721 35.65 0.82 -7.89
C ALA A 721 35.38 -0.06 -9.13
N TYR A 722 34.85 -1.27 -8.89
CA TYR A 722 34.45 -2.21 -9.94
C TYR A 722 32.94 -2.17 -10.15
N PHE A 723 32.49 -1.98 -11.39
CA PHE A 723 31.08 -2.10 -11.76
C PHE A 723 30.92 -3.05 -12.94
N ASN A 724 30.11 -4.08 -12.78
CA ASN A 724 29.86 -5.12 -13.78
C ASN A 724 28.37 -5.15 -14.15
N ASN A 725 27.99 -4.63 -15.32
CA ASN A 725 26.67 -4.88 -15.90
C ASN A 725 26.72 -6.21 -16.66
N LEU A 726 26.30 -7.28 -16.00
CA LEU A 726 26.33 -8.66 -16.47
C LEU A 726 25.25 -8.92 -17.53
N ALA A 727 25.31 -10.07 -18.20
CA ALA A 727 24.29 -10.48 -19.17
C ALA A 727 22.88 -10.45 -18.58
N GLY A 728 21.95 -9.77 -19.25
CA GLY A 728 20.58 -9.52 -18.77
C GLY A 728 20.43 -8.25 -17.90
N GLY A 729 21.53 -7.63 -17.50
CA GLY A 729 21.55 -6.36 -16.78
C GLY A 729 21.14 -5.18 -17.66
N ILE A 730 20.19 -4.36 -17.19
CA ILE A 730 19.72 -3.16 -17.89
C ILE A 730 19.89 -1.95 -16.98
N ILE A 731 20.53 -0.89 -17.48
CA ILE A 731 20.70 0.38 -16.78
C ILE A 731 20.05 1.50 -17.59
N TYR A 732 19.21 2.30 -16.94
CA TYR A 732 18.66 3.55 -17.48
C TYR A 732 19.24 4.74 -16.68
N LEU A 733 19.84 5.71 -17.37
CA LEU A 733 20.43 6.91 -16.79
C LEU A 733 19.78 8.15 -17.44
N ASP A 734 18.83 8.75 -16.76
CA ASP A 734 17.99 9.83 -17.25
C ASP A 734 18.04 11.05 -16.32
N GLY A 735 17.72 12.24 -16.84
CA GLY A 735 17.44 13.43 -16.02
C GLY A 735 18.54 13.82 -15.04
N THR A 736 19.80 13.82 -15.49
CA THR A 736 20.96 14.35 -14.75
C THR A 736 21.29 15.76 -15.24
N THR A 737 21.96 16.59 -14.43
CA THR A 737 22.27 17.98 -14.81
C THR A 737 23.63 18.16 -15.51
N ASP A 738 24.47 17.13 -15.54
CA ASP A 738 25.86 17.19 -16.04
C ASP A 738 26.21 15.92 -16.83
N THR A 739 26.39 14.79 -16.12
CA THR A 739 26.90 13.55 -16.72
C THR A 739 25.97 12.37 -16.43
N GLY A 740 25.71 11.53 -17.44
CA GLY A 740 24.97 10.28 -17.29
C GLY A 740 25.77 9.24 -16.48
N LEU A 741 26.88 8.78 -17.05
CA LEU A 741 27.81 7.80 -16.44
C LEU A 741 29.21 8.42 -16.30
N LEU A 742 29.69 8.59 -15.06
CA LEU A 742 31.04 9.04 -14.73
C LEU A 742 31.88 7.86 -14.21
N ASN A 743 32.96 7.51 -14.91
CA ASN A 743 33.92 6.48 -14.51
C ASN A 743 35.30 7.10 -14.22
N LYS A 744 35.70 7.08 -12.95
CA LYS A 744 36.73 7.95 -12.37
C LYS A 744 37.78 7.12 -11.62
N HIS A 745 38.92 6.86 -12.25
CA HIS A 745 39.95 5.93 -11.75
C HIS A 745 39.43 4.48 -11.49
N GLY A 746 38.23 4.12 -11.94
CA GLY A 746 37.59 2.82 -11.70
C GLY A 746 37.71 1.84 -12.87
N ALA A 747 37.04 0.69 -12.74
CA ALA A 747 36.84 -0.29 -13.79
C ALA A 747 35.34 -0.57 -13.98
N PHE A 748 34.82 -0.29 -15.18
CA PHE A 748 33.42 -0.46 -15.54
C PHE A 748 33.31 -1.41 -16.74
N THR A 749 32.62 -2.54 -16.59
CA THR A 749 32.37 -3.50 -17.67
C THR A 749 30.88 -3.56 -17.98
N ASN A 750 30.51 -3.29 -19.23
CA ASN A 750 29.18 -3.57 -19.74
C ASN A 750 29.20 -4.84 -20.61
N SER A 751 28.35 -5.82 -20.31
CA SER A 751 28.10 -7.00 -21.15
C SER A 751 26.61 -7.20 -21.45
N SER A 752 25.81 -6.15 -21.28
CA SER A 752 24.38 -6.11 -21.60
C SER A 752 23.97 -4.66 -21.90
N THR A 753 22.87 -4.13 -21.36
CA THR A 753 22.25 -2.90 -21.90
C THR A 753 22.41 -1.69 -20.99
N ILE A 754 22.84 -0.56 -21.56
CA ILE A 754 22.85 0.77 -20.93
C ILE A 754 22.16 1.76 -21.87
N LEU A 755 21.12 2.44 -21.39
CA LEU A 755 20.44 3.53 -22.07
C LEU A 755 20.63 4.83 -21.28
N ILE A 756 20.95 5.92 -21.97
CA ILE A 756 21.21 7.24 -21.40
C ILE A 756 20.37 8.29 -22.13
N GLY A 757 19.64 9.14 -21.39
CA GLY A 757 18.78 10.17 -21.96
C GLY A 757 17.54 9.66 -22.71
N SER A 758 17.05 8.47 -22.35
CA SER A 758 15.99 7.72 -23.04
C SER A 758 14.54 8.14 -22.70
N ILE A 759 14.35 8.73 -21.52
CA ILE A 759 13.07 9.21 -20.97
C ILE A 759 13.19 10.70 -20.64
N SER A 760 14.35 11.14 -20.15
CA SER A 760 14.66 12.54 -19.87
C SER A 760 16.14 12.80 -20.14
N SER A 761 16.45 13.86 -20.89
CA SER A 761 17.81 14.24 -21.23
C SER A 761 18.73 14.30 -20.02
N VAL A 762 19.94 13.77 -20.16
CA VAL A 762 21.06 14.08 -19.26
C VAL A 762 21.66 15.45 -19.64
N GLY A 763 22.67 15.90 -18.89
CA GLY A 763 23.49 17.04 -19.28
C GLY A 763 24.35 16.78 -20.53
N ALA A 764 25.30 17.67 -20.80
CA ALA A 764 26.10 17.63 -22.04
C ALA A 764 26.93 16.35 -22.25
N THR A 765 27.13 15.53 -21.22
CA THR A 765 27.97 14.34 -21.27
C THR A 765 27.15 13.08 -21.01
N GLY A 766 27.01 12.21 -22.01
CA GLY A 766 26.38 10.90 -21.84
C GLY A 766 27.25 9.98 -20.99
N VAL A 767 28.54 9.90 -21.34
CA VAL A 767 29.56 9.10 -20.65
C VAL A 767 30.84 9.91 -20.50
N SER A 768 31.42 9.92 -19.30
CA SER A 768 32.76 10.44 -19.02
C SER A 768 33.64 9.32 -18.46
N ASN A 769 34.74 9.03 -19.16
CA ASN A 769 35.78 8.11 -18.71
C ASN A 769 37.07 8.90 -18.47
N GLU A 770 37.43 9.09 -17.19
CA GLU A 770 38.65 9.80 -16.80
C GLU A 770 39.87 8.86 -16.92
N THR A 771 40.70 8.71 -15.88
CA THR A 771 41.90 7.83 -15.87
C THR A 771 41.52 6.33 -15.69
N ALA A 772 40.39 5.91 -16.28
CA ALA A 772 39.65 4.72 -15.89
C ALA A 772 39.55 3.68 -17.02
N LEU A 773 39.22 2.44 -16.66
CA LEU A 773 38.88 1.39 -17.61
C LEU A 773 37.36 1.34 -17.81
N LEU A 774 36.89 1.51 -19.04
CA LEU A 774 35.51 1.23 -19.44
C LEU A 774 35.51 0.28 -20.63
N ASN A 775 34.79 -0.84 -20.51
CA ASN A 775 34.73 -1.85 -21.58
C ASN A 775 33.28 -2.17 -21.94
N ASN A 776 32.87 -1.80 -23.16
CA ASN A 776 31.60 -2.24 -23.75
C ASN A 776 31.86 -3.60 -24.45
N SER A 777 31.64 -4.68 -23.71
CA SER A 777 32.30 -5.97 -23.86
C SER A 777 31.38 -7.07 -24.39
N GLY A 778 31.57 -7.45 -25.65
CA GLY A 778 30.92 -8.58 -26.30
C GLY A 778 29.63 -8.24 -27.06
N CYS A 779 29.19 -9.18 -27.88
CA CYS A 779 28.14 -9.02 -28.88
C CYS A 779 26.74 -8.64 -28.36
N ALA A 780 26.47 -8.85 -27.07
CA ALA A 780 25.23 -8.44 -26.40
C ALA A 780 25.35 -7.08 -25.65
N ALA A 781 26.53 -6.45 -25.64
CA ALA A 781 26.75 -5.18 -24.97
C ALA A 781 26.24 -4.02 -25.83
N LEU A 782 25.22 -3.31 -25.36
CA LEU A 782 24.69 -2.09 -25.94
C LEU A 782 24.94 -0.91 -24.99
N LEU A 783 25.58 0.13 -25.50
CA LEU A 783 25.60 1.46 -24.90
C LEU A 783 24.89 2.43 -25.84
N LYS A 784 23.77 3.00 -25.38
CA LYS A 784 22.93 3.89 -26.19
C LYS A 784 22.73 5.24 -25.52
N VAL A 785 23.19 6.31 -26.16
CA VAL A 785 22.95 7.71 -25.73
C VAL A 785 21.94 8.34 -26.68
N VAL A 786 20.72 8.56 -26.19
CA VAL A 786 19.56 9.01 -26.98
C VAL A 786 19.46 10.54 -27.02
N SER A 787 19.92 11.22 -25.97
CA SER A 787 20.08 12.66 -25.92
C SER A 787 21.29 13.15 -26.73
N ASP A 788 21.29 14.43 -27.10
CA ASP A 788 22.45 15.14 -27.66
C ASP A 788 23.50 15.38 -26.56
N ALA A 789 24.23 14.32 -26.20
CA ALA A 789 25.20 14.31 -25.12
C ALA A 789 26.40 13.41 -25.48
N VAL A 790 27.63 13.92 -25.34
CA VAL A 790 28.84 13.26 -25.88
C VAL A 790 29.37 12.11 -25.02
N ILE A 791 30.09 11.20 -25.65
CA ILE A 791 30.91 10.17 -25.00
C ILE A 791 32.35 10.67 -24.96
N THR A 792 32.88 10.94 -23.77
CA THR A 792 34.24 11.48 -23.59
C THR A 792 35.17 10.46 -22.93
N ASN A 793 36.35 10.25 -23.52
CA ASN A 793 37.45 9.50 -22.91
C ASN A 793 38.71 10.37 -22.78
N SER A 794 39.26 10.45 -21.58
CA SER A 794 40.49 11.21 -21.31
C SER A 794 41.73 10.56 -21.95
N ALA A 795 42.81 11.33 -22.15
CA ALA A 795 44.04 10.82 -22.75
C ALA A 795 44.74 9.71 -21.94
N SER A 796 44.40 9.57 -20.65
CA SER A 796 44.85 8.51 -19.74
C SER A 796 43.77 7.46 -19.45
N GLY A 797 42.62 7.56 -20.11
CA GLY A 797 41.50 6.62 -20.03
C GLY A 797 41.57 5.52 -21.08
N THR A 798 41.14 4.32 -20.69
CA THR A 798 41.00 3.16 -21.58
C THR A 798 39.52 2.85 -21.75
N PHE A 799 38.91 3.35 -22.82
CA PHE A 799 37.58 2.96 -23.28
C PHE A 799 37.72 2.01 -24.47
N THR A 800 37.32 0.74 -24.29
CA THR A 800 37.29 -0.28 -25.36
C THR A 800 35.87 -0.65 -25.75
N ASN A 801 35.59 -0.80 -27.05
CA ASN A 801 34.33 -1.35 -27.56
C ASN A 801 34.54 -2.66 -28.34
N THR A 802 33.73 -3.67 -28.03
CA THR A 802 33.56 -4.92 -28.80
C THR A 802 32.09 -5.30 -29.00
N GLY A 803 31.17 -4.49 -28.49
CA GLY A 803 29.72 -4.60 -28.69
C GLY A 803 29.19 -3.52 -29.63
N THR A 804 28.01 -3.01 -29.34
CA THR A 804 27.36 -1.91 -30.07
C THR A 804 27.36 -0.62 -29.25
N ILE A 805 27.78 0.49 -29.84
CA ILE A 805 27.57 1.85 -29.35
C ILE A 805 26.64 2.58 -30.33
N ILE A 806 25.63 3.29 -29.79
CA ILE A 806 24.76 4.19 -30.55
C ILE A 806 24.72 5.52 -29.81
N GLU A 807 24.98 6.63 -30.47
CA GLU A 807 24.80 7.97 -29.92
C GLU A 807 24.06 8.92 -30.86
N ASN A 808 23.45 9.95 -30.28
CA ASN A 808 22.71 11.00 -30.98
C ASN A 808 23.36 12.39 -30.78
N ALA A 809 24.68 12.41 -30.55
CA ALA A 809 25.43 13.61 -30.20
C ALA A 809 25.89 14.38 -31.45
N GLY A 810 25.58 15.68 -31.54
CA GLY A 810 26.15 16.58 -32.55
C GLY A 810 27.54 17.11 -32.20
N GLY A 811 28.04 16.77 -31.01
CA GLY A 811 29.37 17.13 -30.52
C GLY A 811 30.49 16.17 -30.95
N ASN A 812 31.62 16.25 -30.25
CA ASN A 812 32.77 15.36 -30.46
C ASN A 812 32.80 14.26 -29.39
N SER A 813 32.77 13.00 -29.81
CA SER A 813 32.90 11.82 -28.95
C SER A 813 34.24 11.10 -29.16
N SER A 814 34.74 10.39 -28.15
CA SER A 814 36.02 9.67 -28.19
C SER A 814 36.06 8.38 -27.37
N ILE A 815 36.67 7.33 -27.93
CA ILE A 815 37.08 6.10 -27.22
C ILE A 815 38.48 5.63 -27.64
N SER A 816 39.15 4.87 -26.78
CA SER A 816 40.54 4.42 -26.99
C SER A 816 40.67 3.35 -28.08
N SER A 817 39.70 2.43 -28.17
CA SER A 817 39.69 1.43 -29.26
C SER A 817 38.28 0.92 -29.60
N ASN A 818 38.10 0.56 -30.87
CA ASN A 818 36.87 -0.05 -31.39
C ASN A 818 37.16 -1.34 -32.17
N ALA A 819 36.60 -2.45 -31.74
CA ALA A 819 36.45 -3.68 -32.53
C ALA A 819 34.97 -4.16 -32.57
N GLY A 820 34.05 -3.28 -32.18
CA GLY A 820 32.60 -3.45 -32.28
C GLY A 820 32.01 -2.51 -33.33
N LEU A 821 30.70 -2.27 -33.21
CA LEU A 821 29.97 -1.30 -34.02
C LEU A 821 29.77 0.01 -33.24
N VAL A 822 29.82 1.13 -33.97
CA VAL A 822 29.60 2.48 -33.44
C VAL A 822 28.74 3.24 -34.45
N LEU A 823 27.61 3.83 -34.03
CA LEU A 823 26.76 4.67 -34.87
C LEU A 823 26.52 6.01 -34.19
N ASN A 824 26.84 7.12 -34.86
CA ASN A 824 26.35 8.46 -34.49
C ASN A 824 25.19 8.82 -35.44
N GLN A 825 24.08 9.33 -34.88
CA GLN A 825 22.83 9.61 -35.61
C GLN A 825 22.56 11.11 -35.87
N ASN A 826 23.48 11.99 -35.45
CA ASN A 826 23.31 13.45 -35.44
C ASN A 826 24.53 14.19 -36.04
N ASP A 827 25.19 13.55 -37.02
CA ASP A 827 26.35 14.04 -37.78
C ASP A 827 27.59 14.49 -36.94
N GLY A 828 27.66 14.10 -35.67
CA GLY A 828 28.76 14.43 -34.76
C GLY A 828 30.05 13.64 -35.04
N ILE A 829 31.18 14.14 -34.52
CA ILE A 829 32.51 13.56 -34.77
C ILE A 829 32.82 12.51 -33.70
N PHE A 830 32.60 11.23 -34.02
CA PHE A 830 33.05 10.12 -33.18
C PHE A 830 34.47 9.69 -33.56
N THR A 831 35.39 9.70 -32.58
CA THR A 831 36.80 9.32 -32.74
C THR A 831 37.15 8.01 -32.04
N THR A 832 37.92 7.15 -32.69
CA THR A 832 38.40 5.86 -32.16
C THR A 832 39.92 5.78 -32.27
N GLY A 833 40.63 5.52 -31.18
CA GLY A 833 42.10 5.52 -31.19
C GLY A 833 42.74 4.37 -31.99
N THR A 834 42.19 3.16 -31.92
CA THR A 834 42.70 1.97 -32.64
C THR A 834 41.60 0.95 -32.99
N GLY A 835 41.66 0.35 -34.18
CA GLY A 835 40.78 -0.71 -34.67
C GLY A 835 40.32 -0.49 -36.12
N PRO A 836 39.18 -1.07 -36.57
CA PRO A 836 38.34 -0.44 -37.61
C PRO A 836 37.96 0.99 -37.18
N ASN A 837 38.73 1.97 -37.66
CA ASN A 837 38.81 3.33 -37.12
C ASN A 837 37.69 4.29 -37.55
N THR A 838 36.58 3.78 -38.10
CA THR A 838 35.49 4.61 -38.66
C THR A 838 34.14 4.18 -38.07
N PRO A 839 33.29 5.11 -37.63
CA PRO A 839 31.89 4.82 -37.31
C PRO A 839 31.15 4.19 -38.49
N LEU A 840 30.11 3.43 -38.18
CA LEU A 840 29.20 2.83 -39.14
C LEU A 840 28.60 3.92 -40.03
N SER A 841 28.95 3.86 -41.30
CA SER A 841 28.74 4.92 -42.28
C SER A 841 28.32 4.31 -43.62
N ILE A 842 27.55 5.05 -44.41
CA ILE A 842 27.05 4.58 -45.71
C ILE A 842 27.27 5.66 -46.77
N THR A 843 28.02 5.31 -47.82
CA THR A 843 28.34 6.21 -48.93
C THR A 843 27.67 5.71 -50.20
N GLY A 844 26.90 6.58 -50.88
CA GLY A 844 26.21 6.25 -52.12
C GLY A 844 26.95 6.67 -53.38
N THR A 845 26.96 5.81 -54.39
CA THR A 845 27.31 6.17 -55.77
C THR A 845 26.03 6.16 -56.60
N ALA A 846 25.66 7.32 -57.13
CA ALA A 846 24.45 7.46 -57.95
C ALA A 846 24.55 6.63 -59.25
N PRO A 847 23.46 6.01 -59.72
CA PRO A 847 23.43 5.37 -61.03
C PRO A 847 23.69 6.39 -62.15
N THR A 848 24.42 5.96 -63.19
CA THR A 848 24.66 6.74 -64.42
C THR A 848 23.77 6.31 -65.58
N VAL A 849 23.06 5.17 -65.45
CA VAL A 849 22.12 4.64 -66.45
C VAL A 849 20.83 4.16 -65.77
N CYS A 850 19.70 4.24 -66.48
CA CYS A 850 18.40 3.87 -65.92
C CYS A 850 18.10 2.36 -65.96
N SER A 851 18.69 1.58 -66.89
CA SER A 851 18.47 0.14 -66.98
C SER A 851 19.61 -0.61 -67.70
N PRO A 852 20.19 -1.67 -67.11
CA PRO A 852 20.12 -2.02 -65.70
C PRO A 852 20.81 -0.92 -64.86
N ALA A 853 20.16 -0.46 -63.79
CA ALA A 853 20.72 0.60 -62.96
C ALA A 853 22.01 0.15 -62.25
N ASN A 854 23.03 1.00 -62.26
CA ASN A 854 24.39 0.68 -61.83
C ASN A 854 24.84 1.42 -60.55
N GLY A 855 23.91 2.02 -59.81
CA GLY A 855 24.22 2.68 -58.54
C GLY A 855 24.63 1.68 -57.46
N SER A 856 25.22 2.18 -56.39
CA SER A 856 25.67 1.36 -55.26
C SER A 856 25.64 2.11 -53.93
N PHE A 857 25.63 1.36 -52.83
CA PHE A 857 26.02 1.84 -51.51
C PHE A 857 27.16 1.01 -50.96
N THR A 858 28.15 1.69 -50.39
CA THR A 858 29.23 1.09 -49.63
C THR A 858 29.00 1.39 -48.15
N LEU A 859 28.82 0.35 -47.34
CA LEU A 859 28.80 0.42 -45.88
C LEU A 859 30.24 0.24 -45.37
N THR A 860 30.66 1.10 -44.44
CA THR A 860 31.98 1.11 -43.80
C THR A 860 31.85 1.17 -42.28
N GLY A 861 32.82 0.64 -41.55
CA GLY A 861 32.76 0.56 -40.08
C GLY A 861 32.03 -0.69 -39.55
N LEU A 862 31.90 -1.73 -40.37
CA LEU A 862 31.47 -3.06 -39.94
C LEU A 862 32.63 -3.79 -39.22
N GLN A 863 32.34 -4.84 -38.47
CA GLN A 863 33.38 -5.77 -38.02
C GLN A 863 33.87 -6.56 -39.24
N ALA A 864 35.16 -6.85 -39.35
CA ALA A 864 35.75 -7.51 -40.51
C ALA A 864 35.31 -8.99 -40.64
N ASN A 865 35.22 -9.51 -41.88
CA ASN A 865 34.89 -10.91 -42.21
C ASN A 865 33.63 -11.45 -41.50
N THR A 866 32.63 -10.59 -41.28
CA THR A 866 31.44 -10.87 -40.44
C THR A 866 30.17 -10.86 -41.28
N THR A 867 29.31 -11.87 -41.11
CA THR A 867 28.00 -11.96 -41.78
C THR A 867 26.97 -11.11 -41.04
N TYR A 868 26.21 -10.31 -41.78
CA TYR A 868 25.10 -9.50 -41.29
C TYR A 868 23.83 -9.79 -42.09
N SER A 869 22.68 -9.71 -41.44
CA SER A 869 21.40 -9.70 -42.13
C SER A 869 21.03 -8.25 -42.46
N LEU A 870 20.85 -7.96 -43.76
CA LEU A 870 20.61 -6.60 -44.25
C LEU A 870 19.28 -6.51 -44.99
N SER A 871 18.45 -5.56 -44.57
CA SER A 871 17.21 -5.20 -45.24
C SER A 871 17.16 -3.70 -45.48
N TYR A 872 16.37 -3.26 -46.46
CA TYR A 872 16.11 -1.84 -46.70
C TYR A 872 14.71 -1.60 -47.25
N THR A 873 14.21 -0.37 -47.14
CA THR A 873 13.06 0.11 -47.92
C THR A 873 13.53 1.09 -48.99
N LEU A 874 13.24 0.81 -50.27
CA LEU A 874 13.39 1.75 -51.38
C LEU A 874 12.07 2.50 -51.58
N ASN A 875 12.06 3.81 -51.34
CA ASN A 875 10.86 4.65 -51.41
C ASN A 875 9.66 4.06 -50.63
N GLY A 876 9.94 3.45 -49.48
CA GLY A 876 8.96 2.74 -48.63
C GLY A 876 8.67 1.28 -49.00
N THR A 877 9.18 0.76 -50.12
CA THR A 877 9.00 -0.65 -50.53
C THR A 877 10.09 -1.53 -49.92
N PRO A 878 9.77 -2.52 -49.06
CA PRO A 878 10.76 -3.34 -48.36
C PRO A 878 11.45 -4.37 -49.29
N THR A 879 12.76 -4.55 -49.10
CA THR A 879 13.62 -5.52 -49.79
C THR A 879 14.62 -6.11 -48.80
N THR A 880 14.74 -7.44 -48.80
CA THR A 880 15.81 -8.16 -48.08
C THR A 880 16.97 -8.44 -49.02
N VAL A 881 18.21 -8.17 -48.59
CA VAL A 881 19.40 -8.63 -49.33
C VAL A 881 19.54 -10.13 -49.13
N SER A 882 19.82 -10.88 -50.21
CA SER A 882 20.01 -12.33 -50.14
C SER A 882 21.03 -12.78 -51.21
N PRO A 883 22.05 -13.58 -50.86
CA PRO A 883 22.39 -14.05 -49.52
C PRO A 883 22.77 -12.91 -48.57
N ASP A 884 22.74 -13.18 -47.26
CA ASP A 884 23.14 -12.23 -46.22
C ASP A 884 24.58 -11.71 -46.47
N PRO A 885 24.82 -10.39 -46.49
CA PRO A 885 26.13 -9.84 -46.80
C PRO A 885 27.19 -10.21 -45.76
N VAL A 886 28.41 -10.41 -46.27
CA VAL A 886 29.62 -10.60 -45.46
C VAL A 886 30.54 -9.40 -45.71
N SER A 887 31.01 -8.77 -44.65
CA SER A 887 32.02 -7.71 -44.73
C SER A 887 33.38 -8.27 -45.12
N ASP A 888 34.20 -7.44 -45.78
CA ASP A 888 35.57 -7.80 -46.14
C ASP A 888 36.54 -7.72 -44.93
N ALA A 889 37.83 -7.91 -45.19
CA ALA A 889 38.88 -7.81 -44.17
C ALA A 889 39.08 -6.39 -43.59
N ASN A 890 38.50 -5.36 -44.21
CA ASN A 890 38.57 -3.96 -43.79
C ASN A 890 37.30 -3.50 -43.04
N GLY A 891 36.27 -4.34 -42.94
CA GLY A 891 34.97 -3.95 -42.37
C GLY A 891 34.07 -3.19 -43.35
N GLN A 892 34.18 -3.50 -44.65
CA GLN A 892 33.42 -2.87 -45.73
C GLN A 892 32.51 -3.88 -46.46
N PHE A 893 31.34 -3.44 -46.90
CA PHE A 893 30.46 -4.18 -47.81
C PHE A 893 29.81 -3.24 -48.84
N THR A 894 29.71 -3.67 -50.09
CA THR A 894 29.13 -2.87 -51.18
C THR A 894 27.92 -3.56 -51.81
N LEU A 895 26.75 -2.92 -51.71
CA LEU A 895 25.52 -3.32 -52.40
C LEU A 895 25.43 -2.56 -53.73
N SER A 896 25.44 -3.28 -54.85
CA SER A 896 25.44 -2.71 -56.21
C SER A 896 24.19 -3.09 -57.00
N GLY A 897 23.92 -2.38 -58.10
CA GLY A 897 22.76 -2.62 -58.98
C GLY A 897 21.53 -1.78 -58.60
N LEU A 898 21.75 -0.61 -57.99
CA LEU A 898 20.73 0.21 -57.36
C LEU A 898 20.28 1.36 -58.25
N SER A 899 19.03 1.79 -58.06
CA SER A 899 18.36 2.87 -58.80
C SER A 899 18.26 4.15 -57.96
N GLY A 900 17.82 5.25 -58.57
CA GLY A 900 17.57 6.50 -57.85
C GLY A 900 16.38 6.38 -56.89
N GLY A 901 16.53 6.89 -55.67
CA GLY A 901 15.51 6.82 -54.62
C GLY A 901 16.06 7.02 -53.21
N VAL A 902 15.15 7.08 -52.25
CA VAL A 902 15.46 7.14 -50.81
C VAL A 902 15.50 5.72 -50.26
N TYR A 903 16.60 5.39 -49.57
CA TYR A 903 16.85 4.10 -48.95
C TYR A 903 16.93 4.26 -47.43
N ILE A 904 16.17 3.43 -46.70
CA ILE A 904 16.31 3.27 -45.24
C ILE A 904 16.71 1.82 -45.00
N PHE A 905 17.90 1.59 -44.47
CA PHE A 905 18.47 0.27 -44.16
C PHE A 905 18.22 -0.08 -42.69
N SER A 906 18.05 -1.37 -42.43
CA SER A 906 18.09 -1.97 -41.10
C SER A 906 19.12 -3.10 -41.13
N LEU A 907 20.24 -2.89 -40.41
CA LEU A 907 21.31 -3.86 -40.22
C LEU A 907 21.07 -4.65 -38.93
N SER A 908 21.19 -5.98 -38.99
CA SER A 908 21.14 -6.87 -37.83
C SER A 908 22.13 -8.04 -37.97
N GLY A 909 22.33 -8.82 -36.91
CA GLY A 909 23.29 -9.92 -36.89
C GLY A 909 23.61 -10.38 -35.47
N SER A 910 24.42 -11.43 -35.32
CA SER A 910 24.77 -12.03 -34.02
C SER A 910 25.56 -11.11 -33.08
N CYS A 911 26.18 -10.05 -33.61
CA CYS A 911 26.91 -9.02 -32.86
C CYS A 911 26.36 -7.60 -33.08
N VAL A 912 25.05 -7.52 -33.36
CA VAL A 912 24.28 -6.27 -33.43
C VAL A 912 23.25 -6.27 -32.29
N ALA A 913 23.53 -5.54 -31.21
CA ALA A 913 22.74 -5.62 -29.98
C ALA A 913 21.36 -4.92 -30.07
N GLU A 914 21.20 -3.97 -30.99
CA GLU A 914 19.93 -3.39 -31.43
C GLU A 914 20.04 -3.11 -32.94
N ALA A 915 18.96 -3.34 -33.70
CA ALA A 915 18.96 -3.12 -35.14
C ALA A 915 19.34 -1.67 -35.48
N LEU A 916 20.35 -1.50 -36.35
CA LEU A 916 20.93 -0.19 -36.64
C LEU A 916 20.26 0.43 -37.88
N PRO A 917 19.52 1.54 -37.73
CA PRO A 917 18.97 2.27 -38.86
C PRO A 917 20.05 3.11 -39.53
N LEU A 918 20.13 3.02 -40.86
CA LEU A 918 20.92 3.93 -41.69
C LEU A 918 20.01 4.48 -42.79
N SER A 919 20.22 5.71 -43.25
CA SER A 919 19.45 6.28 -44.36
C SER A 919 20.35 6.98 -45.35
N ALA A 920 20.08 6.79 -46.65
CA ALA A 920 20.82 7.44 -47.72
C ALA A 920 19.94 7.60 -48.97
N THR A 921 20.32 8.48 -49.89
CA THR A 921 19.56 8.76 -51.13
C THR A 921 20.49 8.67 -52.34
N LEU A 922 20.05 7.99 -53.40
CA LEU A 922 20.71 8.05 -54.72
C LEU A 922 19.89 8.97 -55.63
N THR A 923 20.56 9.89 -56.32
CA THR A 923 19.93 10.71 -57.36
C THR A 923 19.76 9.90 -58.64
N SER A 924 18.61 10.04 -59.31
CA SER A 924 18.38 9.45 -60.64
C SER A 924 19.22 10.16 -61.72
N PRO A 925 19.50 9.50 -62.87
CA PRO A 925 20.11 10.16 -64.03
C PRO A 925 19.18 11.24 -64.63
N GLU A 926 19.76 12.17 -65.39
CA GLU A 926 19.02 13.22 -66.11
C GLU A 926 18.14 12.62 -67.24
N GLN A 927 16.91 13.12 -67.36
CA GLN A 927 15.95 12.68 -68.39
C GLN A 927 16.04 13.56 -69.65
N LEU A 928 15.83 12.93 -70.81
CA LEU A 928 15.88 13.58 -72.12
C LEU A 928 14.63 14.46 -72.33
N THR A 929 14.81 15.74 -72.65
CA THR A 929 13.69 16.64 -73.02
C THR A 929 14.00 17.46 -74.27
N ILE A 930 12.98 17.83 -75.04
CA ILE A 930 13.11 18.73 -76.20
C ILE A 930 12.93 20.18 -75.73
N THR A 931 14.02 20.94 -75.75
CA THR A 931 14.09 22.33 -75.30
C THR A 931 13.78 23.34 -76.41
N THR A 932 13.96 22.97 -77.68
CA THR A 932 13.62 23.80 -78.84
C THR A 932 12.90 22.97 -79.90
N GLN A 933 11.72 23.43 -80.33
CA GLN A 933 10.90 22.79 -81.37
C GLN A 933 11.34 23.18 -82.79
N PRO A 934 11.10 22.34 -83.82
CA PRO A 934 11.61 22.58 -85.16
C PRO A 934 10.74 23.55 -85.97
N ALA A 935 11.38 24.51 -86.62
CA ALA A 935 10.72 25.52 -87.45
C ALA A 935 11.42 25.70 -88.80
N ALA A 936 10.64 25.72 -89.89
CA ALA A 936 11.09 26.06 -91.23
C ALA A 936 9.97 26.74 -92.04
N MET A 937 10.34 27.39 -93.14
CA MET A 937 9.42 28.24 -93.94
C MET A 937 8.32 27.42 -94.64
N SER A 938 7.06 27.81 -94.44
CA SER A 938 5.90 27.02 -94.85
C SER A 938 5.50 27.13 -96.32
N VAL A 939 6.07 28.08 -97.08
CA VAL A 939 5.85 28.24 -98.52
C VAL A 939 7.17 28.59 -99.22
N VAL A 940 7.52 27.83 -100.26
CA VAL A 940 8.72 28.05 -101.10
C VAL A 940 8.34 27.99 -102.59
N CYS A 941 9.32 28.10 -103.49
CA CYS A 941 9.16 27.80 -104.92
C CYS A 941 9.83 26.46 -105.25
N ALA A 942 9.44 25.83 -106.36
CA ALA A 942 9.99 24.52 -106.74
C ALA A 942 11.51 24.64 -106.99
N GLY A 943 12.29 23.74 -106.38
CA GLY A 943 13.75 23.70 -106.46
C GLY A 943 14.52 24.36 -105.30
N VAL A 944 13.84 24.93 -104.30
CA VAL A 944 14.47 25.48 -103.08
C VAL A 944 14.84 24.35 -102.09
N SER A 945 15.82 24.55 -101.21
CA SER A 945 16.17 23.60 -100.12
C SER A 945 15.66 24.08 -98.75
N VAL A 946 15.30 23.15 -97.87
CA VAL A 946 14.65 23.40 -96.57
C VAL A 946 15.34 22.59 -95.45
N TYR A 947 15.55 23.22 -94.30
CA TYR A 947 16.23 22.64 -93.13
C TYR A 947 15.44 22.94 -91.85
N ALA A 948 15.39 22.01 -90.89
CA ALA A 948 14.76 22.22 -89.58
C ALA A 948 15.46 21.39 -88.49
N SER A 949 15.67 21.93 -87.29
CA SER A 949 16.40 21.26 -86.20
C SER A 949 15.70 21.39 -84.84
N ILE A 950 16.08 20.55 -83.88
CA ILE A 950 15.61 20.62 -82.48
C ILE A 950 16.74 20.91 -81.49
N GLY A 951 16.36 21.39 -80.30
CA GLY A 951 17.22 21.50 -79.12
C GLY A 951 16.83 20.47 -78.06
N LEU A 952 17.80 20.05 -77.23
CA LEU A 952 17.61 19.05 -76.17
C LEU A 952 18.18 19.49 -74.81
N SER A 953 17.73 18.84 -73.74
CA SER A 953 18.47 18.59 -72.50
C SER A 953 18.64 17.08 -72.30
N GLY A 954 19.68 16.62 -71.62
CA GLY A 954 20.05 15.21 -71.53
C GLY A 954 20.64 14.62 -72.83
N THR A 955 21.17 13.40 -72.73
CA THR A 955 21.86 12.70 -73.83
C THR A 955 20.88 11.89 -74.69
N SER A 956 20.85 12.12 -76.00
CA SER A 956 20.08 11.32 -76.96
C SER A 956 20.97 10.27 -77.64
N THR A 957 20.54 9.01 -77.64
CA THR A 957 21.20 7.89 -78.33
C THR A 957 20.74 7.72 -79.77
N SER A 958 19.55 8.20 -80.15
CA SER A 958 19.08 8.20 -81.54
C SER A 958 18.03 9.27 -81.84
N TYR A 959 17.87 9.60 -83.12
CA TYR A 959 16.80 10.47 -83.65
C TYR A 959 16.14 9.79 -84.86
N GLN A 960 14.85 10.02 -85.07
CA GLN A 960 14.15 9.65 -86.30
C GLN A 960 13.15 10.74 -86.68
N TRP A 961 13.26 11.27 -87.90
CA TRP A 961 12.26 12.17 -88.47
C TRP A 961 11.12 11.42 -89.17
N TYR A 962 9.95 12.04 -89.13
CA TYR A 962 8.69 11.56 -89.69
C TYR A 962 8.07 12.63 -90.58
N LYS A 963 7.38 12.21 -91.64
CA LYS A 963 6.47 13.03 -92.45
C LYS A 963 5.06 12.48 -92.33
N ASP A 964 4.11 13.33 -91.93
CA ASP A 964 2.69 13.01 -91.78
C ASP A 964 2.43 11.72 -90.96
N GLY A 965 3.26 11.51 -89.93
CA GLY A 965 3.24 10.33 -89.05
C GLY A 965 4.03 9.11 -89.53
N VAL A 966 4.56 9.11 -90.76
CA VAL A 966 5.34 8.02 -91.36
C VAL A 966 6.84 8.31 -91.27
N SER A 967 7.65 7.34 -90.85
CA SER A 967 9.10 7.52 -90.74
C SER A 967 9.74 7.81 -92.10
N LEU A 968 10.64 8.79 -92.15
CA LEU A 968 11.47 9.11 -93.33
C LEU A 968 12.68 8.16 -93.49
N GLY A 969 12.79 7.17 -92.61
CA GLY A 969 13.83 6.13 -92.66
C GLY A 969 15.23 6.64 -92.30
N ILE A 970 16.22 5.79 -92.55
CA ILE A 970 17.61 5.96 -92.10
C ILE A 970 18.28 7.25 -92.58
N SER A 971 17.81 7.83 -93.70
CA SER A 971 18.36 9.04 -94.32
C SER A 971 18.04 10.33 -93.57
N GLN A 972 17.15 10.31 -92.57
CA GLN A 972 16.80 11.47 -91.74
C GLN A 972 16.80 11.07 -90.26
N THR A 973 17.98 10.71 -89.75
CA THR A 973 18.25 10.22 -88.38
C THR A 973 19.16 11.15 -87.56
N ALA A 974 19.34 12.38 -88.02
CA ALA A 974 20.12 13.43 -87.34
C ALA A 974 19.21 14.40 -86.57
N VAL A 975 19.80 15.23 -85.69
CA VAL A 975 19.10 16.32 -84.97
C VAL A 975 18.52 17.41 -85.88
N THR A 976 18.91 17.41 -87.16
CA THR A 976 18.46 18.34 -88.21
C THR A 976 17.94 17.57 -89.43
N LEU A 977 16.69 17.85 -89.81
CA LEU A 977 16.08 17.47 -91.09
C LEU A 977 16.70 18.29 -92.23
N SER A 978 16.99 17.64 -93.37
CA SER A 978 17.54 18.29 -94.56
C SER A 978 16.83 17.81 -95.84
N LEU A 979 16.06 18.69 -96.48
CA LEU A 979 15.37 18.44 -97.74
C LEU A 979 15.97 19.35 -98.83
N THR A 980 16.51 18.78 -99.90
CA THR A 980 17.15 19.54 -100.99
C THR A 980 16.34 19.44 -102.28
N ASN A 981 16.29 20.54 -103.06
CA ASN A 981 15.53 20.62 -104.33
C ASN A 981 14.04 20.25 -104.16
N VAL A 982 13.36 20.85 -103.18
CA VAL A 982 11.97 20.60 -102.80
C VAL A 982 11.01 20.75 -103.98
N GLN A 983 10.20 19.72 -104.21
CA GLN A 983 9.15 19.63 -105.21
C GLN A 983 7.76 19.69 -104.57
N ILE A 984 6.70 19.81 -105.38
CA ILE A 984 5.31 19.85 -104.91
C ILE A 984 4.93 18.59 -104.09
N SER A 985 5.55 17.44 -104.37
CA SER A 985 5.40 16.18 -103.61
C SER A 985 5.91 16.25 -102.16
N ASP A 986 6.78 17.20 -101.85
CA ASP A 986 7.47 17.26 -100.57
C ASP A 986 6.67 18.07 -99.52
N ALA A 987 5.60 18.75 -99.93
CA ALA A 987 4.61 19.34 -99.02
C ALA A 987 4.02 18.30 -98.05
N GLY A 988 3.82 18.70 -96.78
CA GLY A 988 3.35 17.84 -95.68
C GLY A 988 3.85 18.32 -94.31
N ASN A 989 3.60 17.55 -93.25
CA ASN A 989 3.95 17.90 -91.87
C ASN A 989 5.12 17.07 -91.33
N TYR A 990 6.09 17.70 -90.65
CA TYR A 990 7.35 17.05 -90.25
C TYR A 990 7.62 17.17 -88.75
N SER A 991 7.97 16.05 -88.10
CA SER A 991 8.33 15.97 -86.66
C SER A 991 9.46 14.96 -86.41
N VAL A 992 10.05 14.97 -85.21
CA VAL A 992 11.14 14.07 -84.81
C VAL A 992 10.88 13.42 -83.45
N VAL A 993 11.30 12.16 -83.32
CA VAL A 993 11.44 11.47 -82.02
C VAL A 993 12.93 11.40 -81.69
N ALA A 994 13.30 11.86 -80.50
CA ALA A 994 14.62 11.68 -79.89
C ALA A 994 14.51 10.64 -78.77
N THR A 995 15.46 9.71 -78.68
CA THR A 995 15.47 8.64 -77.68
C THR A 995 16.77 8.67 -76.89
N GLY A 996 16.70 8.55 -75.56
CA GLY A 996 17.84 8.49 -74.65
C GLY A 996 17.69 7.35 -73.64
N ASP A 997 18.68 7.18 -72.76
CA ASP A 997 18.83 5.97 -71.92
C ASP A 997 17.76 5.82 -70.80
N CYS A 998 17.01 6.88 -70.52
CA CYS A 998 15.97 6.89 -69.47
C CYS A 998 14.54 7.10 -70.03
N ASN A 999 14.39 7.73 -71.20
CA ASN A 999 13.11 8.02 -71.85
C ASN A 999 13.31 8.47 -73.32
N SER A 1000 12.21 8.56 -74.07
CA SER A 1000 12.15 9.28 -75.35
C SER A 1000 11.33 10.57 -75.23
N ALA A 1001 11.49 11.45 -76.22
CA ALA A 1001 10.78 12.72 -76.36
C ALA A 1001 10.42 12.98 -77.84
N THR A 1002 9.24 13.54 -78.09
CA THR A 1002 8.71 13.76 -79.45
C THR A 1002 8.44 15.24 -79.69
N SER A 1003 8.84 15.77 -80.85
CA SER A 1003 8.64 17.18 -81.21
C SER A 1003 7.20 17.48 -81.63
N THR A 1004 6.82 18.76 -81.58
CA THR A 1004 5.70 19.26 -82.39
C THR A 1004 6.07 19.22 -83.88
N ALA A 1005 5.07 19.23 -84.77
CA ALA A 1005 5.27 19.19 -86.22
C ALA A 1005 5.20 20.59 -86.88
N PHE A 1006 5.84 20.75 -88.03
CA PHE A 1006 5.76 21.96 -88.89
C PHE A 1006 5.39 21.59 -90.35
N SER A 1007 4.86 22.54 -91.15
CA SER A 1007 4.27 22.28 -92.50
C SER A 1007 4.98 23.02 -93.67
N LEU A 1008 4.85 22.54 -94.93
CA LEU A 1008 5.58 22.99 -96.14
C LEU A 1008 4.73 23.02 -97.47
N THR A 1009 4.99 23.93 -98.45
CA THR A 1009 4.19 24.21 -99.70
C THR A 1009 5.00 24.85 -100.90
N VAL A 1010 4.59 24.79 -102.21
CA VAL A 1010 5.46 25.06 -103.44
C VAL A 1010 4.75 25.63 -104.77
N ASN A 1011 5.31 26.57 -105.62
CA ASN A 1011 4.65 27.32 -106.80
C ASN A 1011 5.48 27.72 -108.15
N LEU A 1012 4.93 28.49 -109.19
CA LEU A 1012 5.42 28.81 -110.64
C LEU A 1012 5.06 30.23 -111.35
N ALA A 1013 5.47 30.63 -112.62
CA ALA A 1013 5.64 32.06 -113.22
C ALA A 1013 5.19 32.52 -114.73
N PRO A 1014 5.25 33.85 -115.19
CA PRO A 1014 4.61 34.50 -116.45
C PRO A 1014 5.44 35.43 -117.50
N SER A 1015 4.85 36.33 -118.38
CA SER A 1015 5.47 37.21 -119.49
C SER A 1015 4.69 38.52 -120.02
N LEU A 1016 5.25 39.53 -120.80
CA LEU A 1016 4.71 40.96 -121.04
C LEU A 1016 5.07 41.83 -122.34
N THR A 1017 4.38 42.98 -122.63
CA THR A 1017 4.58 44.02 -123.76
C THR A 1017 4.03 45.49 -123.49
N VAL A 1018 4.45 46.61 -124.17
CA VAL A 1018 4.15 48.07 -123.84
C VAL A 1018 3.84 49.11 -125.01
N THR A 1019 3.05 50.21 -124.79
CA THR A 1019 2.77 51.40 -125.69
C THR A 1019 2.53 52.79 -124.98
N ALA A 1020 2.25 53.93 -125.69
CA ALA A 1020 2.16 55.32 -125.13
C ALA A 1020 1.24 56.38 -125.85
N ASN A 1021 0.71 57.41 -125.15
CA ASN A 1021 -0.10 58.56 -125.68
C ASN A 1021 -0.06 59.80 -124.73
N PRO A 1022 0.08 61.08 -125.21
CA PRO A 1022 0.08 61.54 -126.61
C PRO A 1022 1.46 61.46 -127.28
N SER A 1023 2.55 61.61 -126.53
CA SER A 1023 3.91 61.38 -127.02
C SER A 1023 4.83 61.08 -125.83
N LEU A 1024 5.92 60.35 -126.06
CA LEU A 1024 6.94 60.08 -125.03
C LEU A 1024 7.69 61.34 -124.56
N THR A 1025 7.54 62.47 -125.26
CA THR A 1025 8.10 63.77 -124.87
C THR A 1025 7.01 64.67 -124.28
N ILE A 1026 7.26 65.20 -123.08
CA ILE A 1026 6.38 66.11 -122.32
C ILE A 1026 7.22 67.16 -121.57
N THR A 1027 6.58 68.17 -120.96
CA THR A 1027 7.23 69.33 -120.31
C THR A 1027 6.82 69.50 -118.84
N SER A 1028 7.78 69.68 -117.93
CA SER A 1028 7.64 70.03 -116.50
C SER A 1028 6.20 70.13 -115.94
N GLY A 1029 5.73 69.07 -115.28
CA GLY A 1029 4.38 68.95 -114.68
C GLY A 1029 3.28 68.34 -115.56
N ASN A 1030 3.46 68.25 -116.88
CA ASN A 1030 2.51 67.61 -117.80
C ASN A 1030 2.46 66.07 -117.64
N THR A 1031 1.61 65.35 -118.37
CA THR A 1031 1.49 63.88 -118.23
C THR A 1031 1.44 63.15 -119.57
N VAL A 1032 1.89 61.89 -119.59
CA VAL A 1032 1.70 60.93 -120.70
C VAL A 1032 1.18 59.62 -120.10
N THR A 1033 0.34 58.88 -120.82
CA THR A 1033 -0.09 57.55 -120.40
C THR A 1033 0.69 56.47 -121.16
N LEU A 1034 1.35 55.58 -120.42
CA LEU A 1034 1.97 54.34 -120.89
C LEU A 1034 1.01 53.17 -120.62
N THR A 1035 1.04 52.11 -121.43
CA THR A 1035 0.12 50.95 -121.34
C THR A 1035 0.87 49.63 -121.52
N VAL A 1036 0.51 48.57 -120.78
CA VAL A 1036 1.16 47.24 -120.78
C VAL A 1036 0.14 46.09 -120.89
N SER A 1037 0.56 44.94 -121.44
CA SER A 1037 -0.23 43.70 -121.48
C SER A 1037 0.62 42.43 -121.35
N GLY A 1038 0.05 41.32 -120.86
CA GLY A 1038 0.64 39.96 -120.82
C GLY A 1038 0.52 39.17 -119.50
N GLY A 1039 0.36 39.83 -118.35
CA GLY A 1039 0.27 39.21 -117.01
C GLY A 1039 -1.08 39.40 -116.31
N ILE A 1040 -1.23 38.85 -115.10
CA ILE A 1040 -2.41 39.11 -114.24
C ILE A 1040 -2.23 40.43 -113.51
N ASN A 1041 -1.18 40.52 -112.69
CA ASN A 1041 -0.74 41.77 -112.09
C ASN A 1041 0.47 42.29 -112.88
N TYR A 1042 0.54 43.61 -113.04
CA TYR A 1042 1.71 44.33 -113.55
C TYR A 1042 2.25 45.19 -112.40
N THR A 1043 3.49 45.64 -112.50
CA THR A 1043 4.23 46.39 -111.47
C THR A 1043 5.26 47.24 -112.20
N TRP A 1044 4.88 48.46 -112.61
CA TRP A 1044 5.80 49.41 -113.23
C TRP A 1044 6.86 49.88 -112.22
N THR A 1045 8.03 50.32 -112.68
CA THR A 1045 9.01 51.07 -111.86
C THR A 1045 8.32 52.17 -111.05
N GLY A 1046 8.56 52.18 -109.73
CA GLY A 1046 7.71 52.89 -108.77
C GLY A 1046 6.63 52.01 -108.12
N ASN A 1047 6.62 50.70 -108.41
CA ASN A 1047 5.65 49.69 -107.97
C ASN A 1047 4.18 50.01 -108.30
N VAL A 1048 3.90 50.77 -109.36
CA VAL A 1048 2.52 51.05 -109.79
C VAL A 1048 1.91 49.81 -110.43
N GLN A 1049 0.90 49.24 -109.80
CA GLN A 1049 0.32 47.96 -110.22
C GLN A 1049 -0.93 48.13 -111.09
N SER A 1050 -0.73 48.38 -112.39
CA SER A 1050 -1.82 48.62 -113.36
C SER A 1050 -1.39 48.31 -114.80
N ALA A 1051 -2.37 47.96 -115.64
CA ALA A 1051 -2.19 47.86 -117.09
C ALA A 1051 -1.92 49.22 -117.77
N THR A 1052 -2.19 50.34 -117.09
CA THR A 1052 -1.82 51.69 -117.55
C THR A 1052 -1.05 52.44 -116.47
N PHE A 1053 0.01 53.13 -116.87
CA PHE A 1053 0.87 53.93 -116.00
C PHE A 1053 1.01 55.35 -116.57
N THR A 1054 0.34 56.31 -115.94
CA THR A 1054 0.43 57.72 -116.32
C THR A 1054 1.72 58.32 -115.80
N ALA A 1055 2.74 58.26 -116.64
CA ALA A 1055 4.07 58.77 -116.37
C ALA A 1055 4.04 60.31 -116.31
N SER A 1056 4.36 60.81 -115.12
CA SER A 1056 4.69 62.22 -114.89
C SER A 1056 6.12 62.31 -114.30
N PRO A 1057 7.16 61.79 -115.00
CA PRO A 1057 8.55 61.72 -114.50
C PRO A 1057 9.09 63.09 -114.17
N ILE A 1058 10.11 63.27 -113.33
CA ILE A 1058 10.47 64.64 -112.86
C ILE A 1058 11.77 65.22 -113.47
N ILE A 1059 12.38 64.41 -114.35
CA ILE A 1059 13.44 64.67 -115.34
C ILE A 1059 13.32 63.56 -116.41
N THR A 1060 14.22 63.48 -117.41
CA THR A 1060 14.20 62.36 -118.37
C THR A 1060 14.45 61.01 -117.66
N THR A 1061 13.49 60.09 -117.78
CA THR A 1061 13.32 58.90 -116.95
C THR A 1061 12.90 57.70 -117.79
N THR A 1062 13.58 56.57 -117.62
CA THR A 1062 13.17 55.26 -118.18
C THR A 1062 12.35 54.49 -117.15
N TYR A 1063 11.25 53.90 -117.61
CA TYR A 1063 10.31 53.12 -116.81
C TYR A 1063 10.31 51.65 -117.25
N SER A 1064 10.46 50.72 -116.31
CA SER A 1064 10.27 49.28 -116.55
C SER A 1064 8.92 48.80 -116.02
N VAL A 1065 8.55 47.56 -116.32
CA VAL A 1065 7.36 46.90 -115.78
C VAL A 1065 7.57 45.40 -115.61
N THR A 1066 7.33 44.92 -114.39
CA THR A 1066 7.36 43.52 -113.98
C THR A 1066 5.93 43.00 -113.87
N GLY A 1067 5.69 41.73 -114.16
CA GLY A 1067 4.36 41.12 -114.11
C GLY A 1067 4.38 39.85 -113.30
N ASN A 1068 3.32 39.64 -112.50
CA ASN A 1068 3.18 38.52 -111.56
C ASN A 1068 1.97 37.66 -111.93
N THR A 1069 2.14 36.34 -111.76
CA THR A 1069 1.06 35.35 -111.68
C THR A 1069 1.39 34.43 -110.50
N SER A 1070 0.45 34.30 -109.57
CA SER A 1070 0.49 33.34 -108.44
C SER A 1070 1.80 33.27 -107.64
N GLY A 1071 2.51 34.41 -107.50
CA GLY A 1071 3.69 34.53 -106.64
C GLY A 1071 5.03 34.66 -107.37
N CYS A 1072 5.11 34.42 -108.69
CA CYS A 1072 6.36 34.50 -109.46
C CYS A 1072 6.27 35.49 -110.65
N THR A 1073 7.42 35.94 -111.18
CA THR A 1073 7.54 37.25 -111.89
C THR A 1073 8.49 37.33 -113.10
N SER A 1074 8.21 38.22 -114.08
CA SER A 1074 9.03 38.55 -115.29
C SER A 1074 8.89 40.04 -115.74
N ALA A 1075 9.75 40.66 -116.59
CA ALA A 1075 9.76 42.14 -116.82
C ALA A 1075 10.15 42.71 -118.25
N THR A 1076 9.86 44.01 -118.55
CA THR A 1076 10.15 44.80 -119.80
C THR A 1076 10.21 46.36 -119.60
N SER A 1077 10.39 47.28 -120.59
CA SER A 1077 10.57 48.78 -120.38
C SER A 1077 10.35 49.81 -121.54
N VAL A 1078 10.30 51.16 -121.24
CA VAL A 1078 10.08 52.37 -122.12
C VAL A 1078 10.54 53.74 -121.47
N THR A 1079 10.54 54.96 -122.10
CA THR A 1079 11.19 56.23 -121.58
C THR A 1079 10.43 57.61 -121.81
N VAL A 1080 10.48 58.60 -120.86
CA VAL A 1080 9.65 59.88 -120.76
C VAL A 1080 10.29 61.09 -119.92
N THR A 1081 9.77 62.37 -119.80
CA THR A 1081 10.31 63.59 -119.02
C THR A 1081 9.31 64.66 -118.41
N VAL A 1082 9.30 65.13 -117.10
CA VAL A 1082 8.30 66.12 -116.44
C VAL A 1082 8.57 66.78 -114.97
N ASN A 1083 7.70 66.81 -113.87
CA ASN A 1083 7.86 67.44 -112.47
C ASN A 1083 6.87 66.97 -111.26
N SER A 1084 6.95 67.44 -109.95
CA SER A 1084 6.44 66.81 -108.63
C SER A 1084 5.62 67.62 -107.50
N ALA A 1085 5.24 67.03 -106.30
CA ALA A 1085 4.42 67.60 -105.12
C ALA A 1085 4.55 66.98 -103.63
N THR A 1086 3.72 67.34 -102.57
CA THR A 1086 3.95 67.18 -101.04
C THR A 1086 2.76 67.01 -99.96
N PRO A 1087 2.97 66.66 -98.61
CA PRO A 1087 2.03 66.02 -97.55
C PRO A 1087 1.25 66.79 -96.37
N THR A 1088 0.37 66.13 -95.52
CA THR A 1088 -0.49 66.63 -94.34
C THR A 1088 -1.08 65.61 -93.24
N THR A 1089 -1.79 66.03 -92.14
CA THR A 1089 -2.46 65.18 -91.05
C THR A 1089 -3.78 65.70 -90.39
N MET A 1090 -4.55 64.87 -89.64
CA MET A 1090 -5.79 65.23 -88.87
C MET A 1090 -6.22 64.25 -87.73
N GLY A 1091 -6.92 64.71 -86.67
CA GLY A 1091 -7.95 63.90 -85.96
C GLY A 1091 -7.56 62.93 -84.82
N PHE A 1092 -6.60 63.26 -83.95
CA PHE A 1092 -6.03 62.33 -82.94
C PHE A 1092 -6.77 62.25 -81.59
N THR A 1093 -7.06 61.03 -81.08
CA THR A 1093 -7.74 60.80 -79.77
C THR A 1093 -7.46 59.42 -79.13
N GLY A 1094 -7.92 59.19 -77.89
CA GLY A 1094 -7.84 57.92 -77.15
C GLY A 1094 -9.20 57.23 -76.94
N LEU A 1095 -9.24 55.89 -76.89
CA LEU A 1095 -10.46 55.08 -76.80
C LEU A 1095 -11.05 54.93 -75.37
N ALA A 1096 -10.36 55.41 -74.34
CA ALA A 1096 -10.86 55.46 -72.97
C ALA A 1096 -10.45 56.80 -72.31
N THR A 1097 -11.22 57.27 -71.33
CA THR A 1097 -11.00 58.55 -70.64
C THR A 1097 -10.36 58.41 -69.25
N SER A 1098 -10.53 57.25 -68.60
CA SER A 1098 -9.87 56.91 -67.34
C SER A 1098 -9.60 55.41 -67.23
N VAL A 1099 -8.45 55.00 -66.67
CA VAL A 1099 -8.11 53.60 -66.43
C VAL A 1099 -7.28 53.44 -65.14
N CYS A 1100 -7.04 52.23 -64.64
CA CYS A 1100 -6.16 51.98 -63.49
C CYS A 1100 -4.71 51.74 -63.92
N SER A 1101 -3.73 52.16 -63.10
CA SER A 1101 -2.30 51.95 -63.34
C SER A 1101 -1.99 50.47 -63.55
N GLY A 1102 -1.29 50.16 -64.65
CA GLY A 1102 -1.00 48.80 -65.12
C GLY A 1102 -1.92 48.33 -66.26
N ASN A 1103 -3.04 49.00 -66.54
CA ASN A 1103 -3.98 48.59 -67.59
C ASN A 1103 -3.68 49.28 -68.94
N PRO A 1104 -4.04 48.62 -70.07
CA PRO A 1104 -3.84 49.15 -71.42
C PRO A 1104 -4.94 50.12 -71.88
N VAL A 1105 -4.60 50.92 -72.90
CA VAL A 1105 -5.44 51.88 -73.64
C VAL A 1105 -4.98 51.97 -75.10
N THR A 1106 -5.80 52.53 -76.00
CA THR A 1106 -5.51 52.67 -77.44
C THR A 1106 -5.74 54.11 -77.90
N PHE A 1107 -4.93 54.60 -78.84
CA PHE A 1107 -5.07 55.92 -79.49
C PHE A 1107 -5.17 55.80 -81.02
N THR A 1108 -5.86 56.73 -81.70
CA THR A 1108 -6.12 56.70 -83.16
C THR A 1108 -6.10 58.09 -83.81
N ALA A 1109 -5.82 58.20 -85.13
CA ALA A 1109 -5.82 59.45 -85.93
C ALA A 1109 -5.97 59.22 -87.45
N THR A 1110 -5.85 60.28 -88.28
CA THR A 1110 -5.94 60.24 -89.77
C THR A 1110 -4.80 61.05 -90.45
N VAL A 1111 -4.34 60.64 -91.64
CA VAL A 1111 -3.16 61.19 -92.35
C VAL A 1111 -3.43 61.35 -93.86
N GLY A 1112 -2.86 62.38 -94.51
CA GLY A 1112 -3.19 62.77 -95.90
C GLY A 1112 -2.04 63.45 -96.67
N ASN A 1113 -2.24 63.69 -97.98
CA ASN A 1113 -1.25 64.17 -98.97
C ASN A 1113 0.12 63.44 -99.03
N VAL A 1114 0.39 62.49 -98.15
CA VAL A 1114 1.54 61.57 -98.21
C VAL A 1114 1.46 60.73 -99.49
N THR A 1115 2.61 60.51 -100.10
CA THR A 1115 2.76 59.78 -101.38
C THR A 1115 2.99 58.28 -101.20
N GLY A 1116 3.15 57.82 -99.95
CA GLY A 1116 3.35 56.42 -99.61
C GLY A 1116 3.37 56.18 -98.10
N SER A 1117 4.24 55.29 -97.65
CA SER A 1117 4.47 55.06 -96.22
C SER A 1117 5.15 56.27 -95.58
N TYR A 1118 4.66 56.69 -94.43
CA TYR A 1118 5.19 57.79 -93.63
C TYR A 1118 5.71 57.29 -92.28
N ASP A 1119 6.70 57.97 -91.70
CA ASP A 1119 7.23 57.66 -90.37
C ASP A 1119 6.46 58.43 -89.29
N TYR A 1120 6.31 57.86 -88.09
CA TYR A 1120 5.56 58.47 -86.98
C TYR A 1120 6.19 58.30 -85.58
N THR A 1121 5.78 59.18 -84.67
CA THR A 1121 6.17 59.18 -83.24
C THR A 1121 4.97 59.47 -82.36
N LEU A 1122 4.72 58.65 -81.33
CA LEU A 1122 3.72 58.86 -80.27
C LEU A 1122 4.39 58.92 -78.89
N THR A 1123 4.13 59.96 -78.09
CA THR A 1123 4.74 60.13 -76.75
C THR A 1123 3.79 60.74 -75.73
N ASN A 1124 3.95 60.40 -74.44
CA ASN A 1124 3.28 61.08 -73.31
C ASN A 1124 4.18 62.08 -72.55
N GLY A 1125 5.35 62.42 -73.12
CA GLY A 1125 6.36 63.28 -72.47
C GLY A 1125 7.29 62.56 -71.48
N SER A 1126 6.95 61.36 -71.01
CA SER A 1126 7.83 60.53 -70.16
C SER A 1126 8.29 59.23 -70.85
N ASN A 1127 7.48 58.68 -71.74
CA ASN A 1127 7.78 57.53 -72.60
C ASN A 1127 7.43 57.86 -74.06
N SER A 1128 7.95 57.09 -75.02
CA SER A 1128 7.64 57.26 -76.45
C SER A 1128 7.66 55.93 -77.22
N VAL A 1129 6.90 55.88 -78.30
CA VAL A 1129 6.78 54.78 -79.26
C VAL A 1129 6.91 55.37 -80.67
N ASN A 1130 7.89 54.89 -81.44
CA ASN A 1130 8.09 55.26 -82.83
C ASN A 1130 7.70 54.10 -83.74
N GLY A 1131 7.31 54.41 -84.97
CA GLY A 1131 7.04 53.42 -86.01
C GLY A 1131 6.89 54.07 -87.37
N SER A 1132 6.40 53.32 -88.34
CA SER A 1132 5.99 53.84 -89.65
C SER A 1132 4.64 53.26 -90.05
N SER A 1133 3.89 53.98 -90.87
CA SER A 1133 2.57 53.55 -91.33
C SER A 1133 2.34 53.96 -92.77
N ASN A 1134 1.71 53.08 -93.52
CA ASN A 1134 1.15 53.31 -94.85
C ASN A 1134 -0.38 53.47 -94.81
N SER A 1135 -0.98 53.41 -93.61
CA SER A 1135 -2.41 53.60 -93.42
C SER A 1135 -2.73 55.08 -93.25
N THR A 1136 -3.71 55.59 -94.00
CA THR A 1136 -4.29 56.90 -93.75
C THR A 1136 -5.05 56.97 -92.42
N THR A 1137 -5.22 55.85 -91.70
CA THR A 1137 -5.79 55.78 -90.35
C THR A 1137 -4.79 55.18 -89.36
N PHE A 1138 -4.34 55.99 -88.40
CA PHE A 1138 -3.40 55.62 -87.36
C PHE A 1138 -4.10 54.92 -86.19
N SER A 1139 -3.44 53.93 -85.56
CA SER A 1139 -3.90 53.25 -84.33
C SER A 1139 -2.71 52.68 -83.55
N GLN A 1140 -2.66 52.87 -82.22
CA GLN A 1140 -1.56 52.40 -81.37
C GLN A 1140 -2.01 52.09 -79.93
N ASN A 1141 -1.60 50.94 -79.40
CA ASN A 1141 -1.83 50.53 -78.01
C ASN A 1141 -0.73 51.05 -77.06
N TRP A 1142 -1.08 51.25 -75.79
CA TRP A 1142 -0.24 51.80 -74.73
C TRP A 1142 -0.60 51.17 -73.37
N ILE A 1143 0.36 50.95 -72.47
CA ILE A 1143 0.10 50.52 -71.07
C ILE A 1143 0.33 51.70 -70.13
N THR A 1144 -0.64 51.97 -69.25
CA THR A 1144 -0.59 53.12 -68.33
C THR A 1144 0.20 52.84 -67.06
N SER A 1145 0.89 53.85 -66.55
CA SER A 1145 1.64 53.82 -65.30
C SER A 1145 1.60 55.17 -64.59
N GLY A 1146 1.79 55.14 -63.26
CA GLY A 1146 1.58 56.31 -62.39
C GLY A 1146 0.09 56.58 -62.14
N SER A 1147 -0.23 57.75 -61.59
CA SER A 1147 -1.61 58.20 -61.36
C SER A 1147 -1.77 59.69 -61.65
N GLY A 1148 -3.00 60.13 -61.93
CA GLY A 1148 -3.32 61.49 -62.37
C GLY A 1148 -3.60 61.62 -63.88
N LEU A 1149 -3.74 62.86 -64.36
CA LEU A 1149 -4.03 63.21 -65.75
C LEU A 1149 -2.72 63.33 -66.57
N GLN A 1150 -2.70 62.81 -67.80
CA GLN A 1150 -1.54 62.76 -68.70
C GLN A 1150 -1.91 63.23 -70.13
N THR A 1151 -0.92 63.72 -70.88
CA THR A 1151 -1.07 64.31 -72.23
C THR A 1151 -0.21 63.55 -73.24
N PHE A 1152 -0.68 63.39 -74.48
CA PHE A 1152 -0.07 62.57 -75.54
C PHE A 1152 0.07 63.35 -76.86
N THR A 1153 1.14 63.09 -77.63
CA THR A 1153 1.52 63.80 -78.88
C THR A 1153 1.82 62.83 -80.02
N LEU A 1154 1.40 63.13 -81.25
CA LEU A 1154 1.66 62.36 -82.48
C LEU A 1154 2.39 63.22 -83.55
N THR A 1155 3.36 62.65 -84.27
CA THR A 1155 4.13 63.27 -85.39
C THR A 1155 4.11 62.38 -86.64
N VAL A 1156 4.23 62.96 -87.84
CA VAL A 1156 4.25 62.28 -89.16
C VAL A 1156 5.31 62.89 -90.11
N ASN A 1157 5.98 62.06 -90.93
CA ASN A 1157 6.97 62.45 -91.96
C ASN A 1157 6.81 61.65 -93.28
N ASP A 1158 6.81 62.30 -94.45
CA ASP A 1158 6.97 61.64 -95.77
C ASP A 1158 7.95 62.42 -96.66
N ASN A 1159 8.92 61.71 -97.27
CA ASN A 1159 9.90 62.19 -98.26
C ASN A 1159 10.51 63.59 -98.00
N GLY A 1160 10.75 63.94 -96.72
CA GLY A 1160 11.38 65.18 -96.29
C GLY A 1160 10.44 66.30 -95.81
N ALA A 1161 9.13 66.06 -95.70
CA ALA A 1161 8.13 67.01 -95.16
C ALA A 1161 7.26 66.38 -94.05
N SER A 1162 6.81 67.18 -93.08
CA SER A 1162 6.28 66.68 -91.79
C SER A 1162 5.16 67.50 -91.13
N THR A 1163 4.48 66.94 -90.11
CA THR A 1163 3.30 67.52 -89.42
C THR A 1163 2.93 66.77 -88.10
N THR A 1164 2.08 67.32 -87.21
CA THR A 1164 1.85 66.83 -85.80
C THR A 1164 0.40 66.97 -85.23
N ALA A 1165 0.07 66.35 -84.08
CA ALA A 1165 -1.22 66.39 -83.35
C ALA A 1165 -1.13 66.02 -81.82
N LEU A 1166 -2.20 66.22 -81.00
CA LEU A 1166 -2.20 66.09 -79.50
C LEU A 1166 -3.54 65.55 -78.86
N THR A 1167 -3.51 64.91 -77.67
CA THR A 1167 -4.69 64.44 -76.87
C THR A 1167 -4.39 64.13 -75.36
N THR A 1168 -5.33 63.65 -74.51
CA THR A 1168 -5.18 63.45 -73.03
C THR A 1168 -5.93 62.25 -72.40
N LEU A 1169 -5.50 61.74 -71.22
CA LEU A 1169 -6.05 60.55 -70.50
C LEU A 1169 -5.83 60.60 -68.95
N THR A 1170 -6.70 60.00 -68.12
CA THR A 1170 -6.55 59.90 -66.64
C THR A 1170 -6.19 58.48 -66.13
N VAL A 1171 -5.38 58.37 -65.06
CA VAL A 1171 -4.94 57.08 -64.48
C VAL A 1171 -5.15 57.00 -62.94
N ASN A 1172 -5.70 55.89 -62.45
CA ASN A 1172 -6.09 55.63 -61.04
C ASN A 1172 -5.15 54.64 -60.31
N ALA A 1173 -5.13 54.66 -58.96
CA ALA A 1173 -4.29 53.79 -58.11
C ALA A 1173 -5.04 52.57 -57.51
N LEU A 1174 -4.29 51.61 -56.94
CA LEU A 1174 -4.82 50.36 -56.34
C LEU A 1174 -4.97 50.44 -54.80
N PRO A 1175 -5.94 49.73 -54.19
CA PRO A 1175 -6.17 49.70 -52.74
C PRO A 1175 -5.33 48.65 -51.97
N SER A 1176 -5.36 48.71 -50.64
CA SER A 1176 -4.65 47.79 -49.71
C SER A 1176 -5.49 47.53 -48.44
N ALA A 1177 -5.21 46.46 -47.70
CA ALA A 1177 -6.00 46.01 -46.54
C ALA A 1177 -5.11 45.56 -45.35
N ALA A 1178 -5.66 45.64 -44.12
CA ALA A 1178 -4.94 45.32 -42.88
C ALA A 1178 -5.84 44.56 -41.88
N ILE A 1179 -5.21 43.87 -40.92
CA ILE A 1179 -5.89 43.04 -39.89
C ILE A 1179 -5.70 43.70 -38.50
N LEU A 1180 -6.78 43.77 -37.71
CA LEU A 1180 -6.75 44.22 -36.33
C LEU A 1180 -6.67 43.05 -35.33
N THR A 1181 -5.96 43.24 -34.23
CA THR A 1181 -5.82 42.25 -33.15
C THR A 1181 -7.02 42.24 -32.20
N PRO A 1182 -7.51 41.06 -31.75
CA PRO A 1182 -8.65 40.96 -30.83
C PRO A 1182 -8.24 41.29 -29.37
N THR A 1183 -9.17 41.87 -28.61
CA THR A 1183 -8.94 42.43 -27.27
C THR A 1183 -9.25 41.47 -26.10
N SER A 1184 -9.39 40.17 -26.35
CA SER A 1184 -9.55 39.15 -25.30
C SER A 1184 -8.93 37.81 -25.73
N THR A 1185 -8.25 37.14 -24.81
CA THR A 1185 -7.34 36.01 -25.11
C THR A 1185 -7.70 34.70 -24.40
N THR A 1186 -8.89 34.59 -23.80
CA THR A 1186 -9.27 33.41 -22.99
C THR A 1186 -10.66 32.88 -23.34
N LEU A 1187 -10.73 31.63 -23.82
CA LEU A 1187 -11.98 30.88 -23.98
C LEU A 1187 -12.45 30.31 -22.63
N THR A 1188 -13.76 30.22 -22.43
CA THR A 1188 -14.38 29.64 -21.22
C THR A 1188 -15.58 28.76 -21.58
N CYS A 1189 -15.99 27.88 -20.67
CA CYS A 1189 -17.06 26.89 -20.94
C CYS A 1189 -18.45 27.49 -21.24
N THR A 1190 -18.65 28.80 -21.05
CA THR A 1190 -19.90 29.51 -21.42
C THR A 1190 -19.81 30.22 -22.78
N THR A 1191 -18.62 30.34 -23.38
CA THR A 1191 -18.39 30.94 -24.71
C THR A 1191 -17.38 30.09 -25.49
N PRO A 1192 -17.83 29.01 -26.17
CA PRO A 1192 -16.94 28.00 -26.76
C PRO A 1192 -16.35 28.37 -28.13
N SER A 1193 -16.50 29.62 -28.59
CA SER A 1193 -16.00 30.06 -29.90
C SER A 1193 -15.45 31.48 -29.86
N LEU A 1194 -14.37 31.71 -30.60
CA LEU A 1194 -13.81 33.03 -30.89
C LEU A 1194 -14.19 33.39 -32.33
N SER A 1195 -14.58 34.65 -32.56
CA SER A 1195 -14.88 35.15 -33.91
C SER A 1195 -13.84 36.18 -34.34
N LEU A 1196 -13.26 36.01 -35.53
CA LEU A 1196 -12.31 36.93 -36.15
C LEU A 1196 -12.99 37.58 -37.36
N THR A 1197 -13.15 38.90 -37.34
CA THR A 1197 -13.82 39.64 -38.42
C THR A 1197 -12.79 40.37 -39.27
N ALA A 1198 -12.66 39.96 -40.53
CA ALA A 1198 -11.97 40.74 -41.56
C ALA A 1198 -13.02 41.51 -42.39
N THR A 1199 -12.96 42.84 -42.38
CA THR A 1199 -13.86 43.69 -43.16
C THR A 1199 -13.31 43.90 -44.57
N GLY A 1200 -13.73 43.06 -45.51
CA GLY A 1200 -13.55 43.32 -46.94
C GLY A 1200 -14.68 44.21 -47.48
N GLU A 1201 -14.34 45.20 -48.31
CA GLU A 1201 -15.35 46.02 -49.00
C GLU A 1201 -16.06 45.25 -50.13
N VAL A 1202 -17.19 45.79 -50.59
CA VAL A 1202 -18.17 45.10 -51.43
C VAL A 1202 -17.64 44.85 -52.84
N LEU A 1203 -17.53 43.57 -53.23
CA LEU A 1203 -17.38 43.17 -54.64
C LEU A 1203 -18.70 43.39 -55.39
N THR A 1204 -18.79 44.47 -56.16
CA THR A 1204 -19.95 44.80 -57.00
C THR A 1204 -19.99 43.96 -58.29
N ASN A 1205 -20.24 42.65 -58.16
CA ASN A 1205 -20.99 41.87 -59.16
C ASN A 1205 -21.37 40.49 -58.61
N GLY A 1206 -22.67 40.16 -58.64
CA GLY A 1206 -23.23 39.00 -57.93
C GLY A 1206 -22.87 37.64 -58.56
N LYS A 1207 -21.90 36.94 -57.98
CA LYS A 1207 -21.74 35.48 -58.14
C LYS A 1207 -21.49 34.80 -56.79
N THR A 1208 -22.51 34.15 -56.27
CA THR A 1208 -22.41 33.17 -55.18
C THR A 1208 -21.66 31.93 -55.68
N ILE A 1209 -20.73 31.41 -54.87
CA ILE A 1209 -20.22 30.04 -55.00
C ILE A 1209 -20.94 29.19 -53.94
N ALA A 1210 -21.43 28.02 -54.35
CA ALA A 1210 -22.34 27.20 -53.56
C ALA A 1210 -21.63 26.36 -52.50
N GLN A 1211 -22.41 25.89 -51.51
CA GLN A 1211 -21.98 24.87 -50.55
C GLN A 1211 -21.63 23.55 -51.26
N VAL A 1212 -20.62 22.86 -50.77
CA VAL A 1212 -20.41 21.42 -51.02
C VAL A 1212 -20.86 20.65 -49.77
N PRO A 1213 -21.68 19.58 -49.88
CA PRO A 1213 -22.19 18.85 -48.71
C PRO A 1213 -21.12 18.07 -47.94
N PRO A 1214 -21.37 17.73 -46.66
CA PRO A 1214 -20.43 16.95 -45.85
C PRO A 1214 -20.44 15.46 -46.22
N GLY A 1215 -19.26 14.83 -46.23
CA GLY A 1215 -19.17 13.36 -46.30
C GLY A 1215 -17.98 12.80 -47.09
N LEU A 1216 -16.75 13.04 -46.63
CA LEU A 1216 -15.57 12.27 -47.08
C LEU A 1216 -14.51 12.23 -45.97
N SER A 1217 -14.18 11.02 -45.51
CA SER A 1217 -13.23 10.76 -44.42
C SER A 1217 -11.90 10.23 -44.97
N VAL A 1218 -10.80 10.92 -44.66
CA VAL A 1218 -9.43 10.43 -44.87
C VAL A 1218 -8.64 10.62 -43.57
N TYR A 1219 -7.61 9.81 -43.37
CA TYR A 1219 -7.09 9.43 -42.06
C TYR A 1219 -5.91 10.30 -41.56
N GLN A 1220 -5.87 10.48 -40.24
CA GLN A 1220 -4.67 10.44 -39.37
C GLN A 1220 -3.46 11.35 -39.67
N ALA A 1221 -3.24 12.31 -38.76
CA ALA A 1221 -1.93 12.55 -38.13
C ALA A 1221 -2.14 13.01 -36.68
N LEU A 1222 -1.45 12.42 -35.70
CA LEU A 1222 -1.46 12.86 -34.30
C LEU A 1222 -0.16 13.57 -33.95
N ILE A 1223 -0.25 14.65 -33.17
CA ILE A 1223 0.84 15.09 -32.28
C ILE A 1223 0.22 15.39 -30.90
N PRO A 1224 0.51 14.58 -29.86
CA PRO A 1224 0.03 14.84 -28.50
C PRO A 1224 0.91 15.85 -27.76
N SER A 1225 0.29 16.66 -26.91
CA SER A 1225 0.97 17.42 -25.85
C SER A 1225 1.12 16.53 -24.59
N PRO A 1226 1.99 16.91 -23.63
CA PRO A 1226 1.40 17.45 -22.41
C PRO A 1226 2.14 18.65 -21.79
N LEU A 1227 1.37 19.55 -21.18
CA LEU A 1227 1.85 20.63 -20.31
C LEU A 1227 2.09 20.13 -18.86
N PRO A 1228 3.05 20.71 -18.12
CA PRO A 1228 3.14 20.52 -16.67
C PRO A 1228 2.00 21.26 -15.95
N ARG A 1229 1.40 20.63 -14.93
CA ARG A 1229 0.42 21.26 -14.03
C ARG A 1229 1.11 21.91 -12.83
N LEU A 1230 0.88 23.21 -12.63
CA LEU A 1230 1.08 23.88 -11.35
C LEU A 1230 -0.27 23.93 -10.60
N VAL A 1231 -0.29 23.61 -9.30
CA VAL A 1231 -1.49 23.69 -8.45
C VAL A 1231 -1.13 24.23 -7.07
N VAL A 1232 -1.79 25.32 -6.67
CA VAL A 1232 -1.81 25.88 -5.30
C VAL A 1232 -3.28 26.27 -4.99
N PRO A 1233 -3.83 26.02 -3.78
CA PRO A 1233 -5.28 25.84 -3.60
C PRO A 1233 -6.04 27.03 -2.99
N LEU A 1234 -7.36 27.06 -3.18
CA LEU A 1234 -8.31 27.86 -2.39
C LEU A 1234 -9.61 27.08 -2.09
N ARG A 1235 -10.27 27.46 -0.98
CA ARG A 1235 -11.54 26.90 -0.46
C ARG A 1235 -12.78 27.58 -1.08
N PRO A 1236 -13.95 26.93 -1.02
CA PRO A 1236 -15.02 27.34 -0.09
C PRO A 1236 -15.27 26.24 0.98
N VAL A 1237 -15.90 26.45 2.14
CA VAL A 1237 -16.88 27.45 2.63
C VAL A 1237 -18.30 27.25 2.10
N SER A 1238 -18.85 26.07 2.37
CA SER A 1238 -20.16 25.91 3.03
C SER A 1238 -20.16 24.59 3.80
#